data_AF-A0A7V9B0E1-F1
#
_entry.id   AF-A0A7V9B0E1-F1
#
_cell.length_a   1.000
_cell.length_b   1.000
_cell.length_c   1.000
_cell.angle_alpha   90.00
_cell.angle_beta   90.00
_cell.angle_gamma   90.00
#
_symmetry.space_group_name_H-M   'P 1'
#
loop_
_entity.id
_entity.type
_entity.pdbx_description
1 polymer ?
#
loop_
_entity_poly.entity_id
_entity_poly.type
_entity_poly.pdbx_seq_one_letter_code
_entity_poly.pdbx_strand_id
1 'polypeptide(L)'
;MPLPQPAPAAEQPHNRSELLVEALLDASSRRRPRSAIRVLVDASIPLVVLRVLVSVGAWLSGYPIAPADAPLGSLTGAALFVCYGTTGALLLTVGQRDERARYLGAFFLVIASAFAREPAEALAMTSGPGVLREFATLRYDPLLPLYFSLFVSRFPRHASESSYRPCDLLVALCASFAGLAGTTAIIDWGTRGGRLITSGMWLQPSDAYWTIIFGLLCGGLILLLWRSRTATGAERVRAVWFSVGLAVGLIPLCAAVLLYASSETFKALTLRPDVRSAFGAFIAVGLLTIPPSTMYSVAVRQVLEIRIVIRRALRCALAKVATVGLCLLPLVLLAWTAYASRSHTIAGFAQDPWGRLLIAAASIGILGMVVVHRLLGWLERVILHGPYDSFAAISDLRQRLETAANPAAVVDHTRRVIEATLRPASVTAVYAAYRGAPFSNTTSGTRALAADSSLVEVLTRSTDAAVPVTDALLRFVGTSDAAWLSGSCAEHLLCIRLTGEIVGIIALAERSSERPYNVEDCRFLAELSQTAAVHLQHLPRRQPSQQQDSRGDSSTRPAMECSGCGEVSGPDIVGTCPACGHPLDFCQLPPIVGGKFRIQRRIGRGGMGIVYLAKDERLQRDVAVKTLPYISVAAERRLEREAQFMARVSHPHVASIYSLEAWGDRPVLVTEYLSGGTLQTRLLTGRPQPNEVVSWGLQLAQGLTRLHREGLVHGDLKPSNIGFDAVGAAKLLDFGLAETAADRNRNVNRVLSTANQAQFGTPFYACPEMDERPPCPSFDLWGLALVLYEALAGRASIHATANGRPKLPLVPLTDLHPDVSTTLSHFFVRALSAEPALRPSSAAEFGLWLRRSAPITAVSPGAPYSSL
;
A
#
# COMPACT_ATOMS: atom_id res chain seq x y z
N MET A 1 16.71 -48.28 -51.19
CA MET A 1 17.32 -48.36 -49.86
C MET A 1 17.91 -47.00 -49.52
N PRO A 2 17.24 -46.20 -48.65
CA PRO A 2 17.93 -45.16 -47.89
C PRO A 2 17.68 -45.28 -46.38
N LEU A 3 18.62 -44.70 -45.64
CA LEU A 3 18.98 -44.86 -44.22
C LEU A 3 17.88 -44.47 -43.20
N PRO A 4 17.94 -44.97 -41.96
CA PRO A 4 17.01 -44.60 -40.89
C PRO A 4 17.32 -43.19 -40.33
N GLN A 5 16.27 -42.42 -40.06
CA GLN A 5 16.33 -41.09 -39.43
C GLN A 5 16.70 -41.20 -37.93
N PRO A 6 17.38 -40.18 -37.36
CA PRO A 6 17.77 -40.15 -35.96
C PRO A 6 16.58 -39.81 -35.05
N ALA A 7 16.56 -40.40 -33.85
CA ALA A 7 15.60 -40.10 -32.78
C ALA A 7 15.75 -38.66 -32.25
N PRO A 8 14.66 -37.99 -31.85
CA PRO A 8 14.72 -36.64 -31.28
C PRO A 8 15.35 -36.66 -29.89
N ALA A 9 16.24 -35.68 -29.67
CA ALA A 9 17.01 -35.49 -28.45
C ALA A 9 16.13 -35.17 -27.23
N ALA A 10 16.56 -35.69 -26.09
CA ALA A 10 15.95 -35.53 -24.77
C ALA A 10 15.89 -34.06 -24.31
N GLU A 11 14.69 -33.60 -23.95
CA GLU A 11 14.50 -32.42 -23.11
C GLU A 11 14.97 -32.74 -21.68
N GLN A 12 15.96 -31.98 -21.19
CA GLN A 12 16.41 -32.03 -19.80
C GLN A 12 15.39 -31.37 -18.84
N PRO A 13 15.29 -31.83 -17.58
CA PRO A 13 14.19 -31.48 -16.68
C PRO A 13 14.50 -30.21 -15.87
N HIS A 14 13.93 -29.07 -16.25
CA HIS A 14 14.12 -27.79 -15.55
C HIS A 14 13.10 -27.49 -14.44
N ASN A 15 12.31 -28.48 -14.00
CA ASN A 15 11.16 -28.22 -13.13
C ASN A 15 11.13 -29.05 -11.82
N ARG A 16 12.24 -29.69 -11.43
CA ARG A 16 12.27 -30.51 -10.20
C ARG A 16 12.57 -29.73 -8.92
N SER A 17 13.26 -28.59 -8.99
CA SER A 17 13.61 -27.78 -7.81
C SER A 17 12.45 -26.92 -7.31
N GLU A 18 11.65 -26.33 -8.20
CA GLU A 18 10.45 -25.55 -7.82
C GLU A 18 9.37 -26.46 -7.21
N LEU A 19 9.13 -27.62 -7.81
CA LEU A 19 8.22 -28.63 -7.25
C LEU A 19 8.71 -29.21 -5.91
N LEU A 20 10.02 -29.32 -5.68
CA LEU A 20 10.55 -29.79 -4.39
C LEU A 20 10.44 -28.72 -3.31
N VAL A 21 10.62 -27.43 -3.65
CA VAL A 21 10.49 -26.31 -2.70
C VAL A 21 9.01 -26.06 -2.38
N GLU A 22 8.10 -26.12 -3.35
CA GLU A 22 6.65 -26.07 -3.09
C GLU A 22 6.19 -27.31 -2.31
N ALA A 23 6.67 -28.51 -2.63
CA ALA A 23 6.33 -29.71 -1.88
C ALA A 23 6.93 -29.74 -0.46
N LEU A 24 8.09 -29.12 -0.22
CA LEU A 24 8.70 -29.01 1.11
C LEU A 24 8.04 -27.91 1.95
N LEU A 25 7.62 -26.80 1.33
CA LEU A 25 6.81 -25.76 1.99
C LEU A 25 5.42 -26.30 2.33
N ASP A 26 4.79 -27.07 1.44
CA ASP A 26 3.49 -27.70 1.69
C ASP A 26 3.60 -28.88 2.68
N ALA A 27 4.70 -29.65 2.68
CA ALA A 27 4.95 -30.73 3.63
C ALA A 27 5.27 -30.24 5.06
N SER A 28 5.87 -29.05 5.21
CA SER A 28 6.08 -28.41 6.53
C SER A 28 4.77 -27.99 7.20
N SER A 29 3.69 -27.81 6.41
CA SER A 29 2.35 -27.46 6.90
C SER A 29 1.51 -28.66 7.34
N ARG A 30 1.86 -29.89 6.89
CA ARG A 30 0.99 -31.08 6.97
C ARG A 30 1.34 -32.14 8.03
N ARG A 31 2.19 -31.85 9.02
CA ARG A 31 2.40 -32.75 10.15
C ARG A 31 2.01 -32.12 11.49
N ARG A 32 0.79 -32.41 11.98
CA ARG A 32 0.40 -32.57 13.41
C ARG A 32 -1.14 -32.62 13.58
N PRO A 33 -1.69 -33.23 14.66
CA PRO A 33 -3.08 -33.69 14.78
C PRO A 33 -4.06 -32.52 15.00
N ARG A 34 -4.26 -31.70 13.97
CA ARG A 34 -4.98 -30.42 14.06
C ARG A 34 -6.45 -30.49 13.67
N SER A 35 -6.92 -31.55 13.01
CA SER A 35 -8.31 -31.65 12.55
C SER A 35 -9.31 -31.73 13.71
N ALA A 36 -9.10 -32.65 14.66
CA ALA A 36 -10.03 -32.84 15.79
C ALA A 36 -10.08 -31.64 16.75
N ILE A 37 -8.92 -31.05 17.08
CA ILE A 37 -8.85 -29.85 17.93
C ILE A 37 -9.50 -28.66 17.22
N ARG A 38 -9.28 -28.50 15.91
CA ARG A 38 -9.88 -27.41 15.14
C ARG A 38 -11.41 -27.55 15.09
N VAL A 39 -11.93 -28.76 14.88
CA VAL A 39 -13.39 -29.03 14.93
C VAL A 39 -13.98 -28.72 16.31
N LEU A 40 -13.32 -29.14 17.40
CA LEU A 40 -13.74 -28.82 18.77
C LEU A 40 -13.81 -27.30 19.03
N VAL A 41 -12.79 -26.57 18.57
CA VAL A 41 -12.71 -25.11 18.72
C VAL A 41 -13.74 -24.40 17.83
N ASP A 42 -13.88 -24.80 16.57
CA ASP A 42 -14.84 -24.20 15.63
C ASP A 42 -16.29 -24.40 16.10
N ALA A 43 -16.60 -25.57 16.68
CA ALA A 43 -17.93 -25.85 17.20
C ALA A 43 -18.23 -25.12 18.53
N SER A 44 -17.22 -24.85 19.36
CA SER A 44 -17.43 -24.27 20.70
C SER A 44 -17.51 -22.74 20.73
N ILE A 45 -16.88 -22.03 19.78
CA ILE A 45 -16.96 -20.54 19.73
C ILE A 45 -18.41 -20.03 19.60
N PRO A 46 -19.24 -20.53 18.65
CA PRO A 46 -20.63 -20.09 18.53
C PRO A 46 -21.46 -20.36 19.80
N LEU A 47 -21.19 -21.46 20.50
CA LEU A 47 -21.88 -21.83 21.73
C LEU A 47 -21.56 -20.86 22.87
N VAL A 48 -20.29 -20.47 23.02
CA VAL A 48 -19.88 -19.47 24.03
C VAL A 48 -20.48 -18.10 23.69
N VAL A 49 -20.50 -17.69 22.41
CA VAL A 49 -21.14 -16.45 21.97
C VAL A 49 -22.63 -16.46 22.28
N LEU A 50 -23.32 -17.56 21.96
CA LEU A 50 -24.75 -17.72 22.25
C LEU A 50 -25.03 -17.59 23.75
N ARG A 51 -24.21 -18.19 24.61
CA ARG A 51 -24.34 -18.04 26.08
C ARG A 51 -24.23 -16.59 26.51
N VAL A 52 -23.23 -15.85 26.01
CA VAL A 52 -23.06 -14.43 26.34
C VAL A 52 -24.26 -13.60 25.88
N LEU A 53 -24.84 -13.90 24.70
CA LEU A 53 -26.04 -13.21 24.22
C LEU A 53 -27.28 -13.51 25.06
N VAL A 54 -27.48 -14.77 25.46
CA VAL A 54 -28.56 -15.17 26.37
C VAL A 54 -28.40 -14.48 27.73
N SER A 55 -27.18 -14.39 28.25
CA SER A 55 -26.86 -13.64 29.47
C SER A 55 -27.19 -12.14 29.36
N VAL A 56 -26.91 -11.50 28.21
CA VAL A 56 -27.32 -10.10 27.96
C VAL A 56 -28.84 -9.97 27.98
N GLY A 57 -29.55 -10.90 27.32
CA GLY A 57 -31.02 -10.93 27.32
C GLY A 57 -31.61 -11.11 28.73
N ALA A 58 -30.99 -11.95 29.56
CA ALA A 58 -31.39 -12.16 30.96
C ALA A 58 -31.24 -10.87 31.77
N TRP A 59 -30.12 -10.19 31.62
CA TRP A 59 -29.86 -8.93 32.29
C TRP A 59 -30.84 -7.82 31.89
N LEU A 60 -31.12 -7.69 30.59
CA LEU A 60 -32.11 -6.74 30.07
C LEU A 60 -33.54 -7.04 30.56
N SER A 61 -33.82 -8.30 30.90
CA SER A 61 -35.11 -8.75 31.44
C SER A 61 -35.22 -8.58 32.97
N GLY A 62 -34.23 -7.93 33.60
CA GLY A 62 -34.26 -7.62 35.04
C GLY A 62 -33.63 -8.68 35.95
N TYR A 63 -33.00 -9.72 35.41
CA TYR A 63 -32.23 -10.67 36.23
C TYR A 63 -30.86 -10.08 36.60
N PRO A 64 -30.51 -9.97 37.89
CA PRO A 64 -29.23 -9.41 38.32
C PRO A 64 -28.07 -10.33 37.93
N ILE A 65 -26.93 -9.75 37.54
CA ILE A 65 -25.72 -10.48 37.08
C ILE A 65 -25.02 -11.24 38.24
N ALA A 66 -25.37 -10.96 39.49
CA ALA A 66 -24.82 -11.61 40.68
C ALA A 66 -25.90 -11.72 41.79
N PRO A 67 -25.70 -12.58 42.81
CA PRO A 67 -26.66 -12.74 43.90
C PRO A 67 -26.85 -11.44 44.69
N ALA A 68 -28.07 -11.22 45.19
CA ALA A 68 -28.53 -9.96 45.77
C ALA A 68 -27.82 -9.52 47.06
N ASP A 69 -27.00 -10.39 47.64
CA ASP A 69 -26.53 -10.29 49.03
C ASP A 69 -25.29 -9.39 49.18
N ALA A 70 -24.74 -8.85 48.09
CA ALA A 70 -23.61 -7.90 48.11
C ALA A 70 -23.67 -6.91 46.92
N PRO A 71 -24.11 -5.65 47.12
CA PRO A 71 -24.28 -4.69 46.02
C PRO A 71 -22.97 -4.37 45.28
N LEU A 72 -21.83 -4.34 45.99
CA LEU A 72 -20.50 -4.17 45.40
C LEU A 72 -20.08 -5.38 44.53
N GLY A 73 -20.52 -6.60 44.88
CA GLY A 73 -20.25 -7.80 44.09
C GLY A 73 -21.01 -7.81 42.77
N SER A 74 -22.27 -7.33 42.78
CA SER A 74 -23.12 -7.26 41.58
C SER A 74 -22.63 -6.27 40.52
N LEU A 75 -22.19 -5.08 40.94
CA LEU A 75 -21.61 -4.07 40.05
C LEU A 75 -20.27 -4.53 39.47
N THR A 76 -19.44 -5.16 40.30
CA THR A 76 -18.12 -5.67 39.89
C THR A 76 -18.26 -6.82 38.89
N GLY A 77 -19.19 -7.76 39.13
CA GLY A 77 -19.49 -8.85 38.21
C GLY A 77 -20.04 -8.35 36.87
N ALA A 78 -20.94 -7.36 36.90
CA ALA A 78 -21.45 -6.72 35.68
C ALA A 78 -20.34 -5.99 34.90
N ALA A 79 -19.45 -5.27 35.59
CA ALA A 79 -18.31 -4.60 34.96
C ALA A 79 -17.35 -5.61 34.30
N LEU A 80 -17.04 -6.71 34.98
CA LEU A 80 -16.22 -7.79 34.42
C LEU A 80 -16.90 -8.46 33.21
N PHE A 81 -18.19 -8.76 33.31
CA PHE A 81 -18.97 -9.30 32.19
C PHE A 81 -18.91 -8.41 30.95
N VAL A 82 -19.20 -7.11 31.12
CA VAL A 82 -19.18 -6.14 30.01
C VAL A 82 -17.77 -5.98 29.45
N CYS A 83 -16.76 -5.79 30.28
CA CYS A 83 -15.38 -5.56 29.82
C CYS A 83 -14.81 -6.76 29.06
N TYR A 84 -14.97 -7.98 29.57
CA TYR A 84 -14.50 -9.18 28.90
C TYR A 84 -15.36 -9.56 27.70
N GLY A 85 -16.69 -9.38 27.79
CA GLY A 85 -17.63 -9.66 26.70
C GLY A 85 -17.41 -8.75 25.49
N THR A 86 -17.30 -7.45 25.72
CA THR A 86 -17.02 -6.46 24.67
C THR A 86 -15.65 -6.66 24.05
N THR A 87 -14.61 -6.89 24.86
CA THR A 87 -13.25 -7.15 24.37
C THR A 87 -13.18 -8.44 23.56
N GLY A 88 -13.82 -9.53 24.02
CA GLY A 88 -13.88 -10.80 23.32
C GLY A 88 -14.62 -10.72 21.99
N ALA A 89 -15.80 -10.09 21.98
CA ALA A 89 -16.59 -9.87 20.78
C ALA A 89 -15.85 -9.00 19.75
N LEU A 90 -15.15 -7.97 20.22
CA LEU A 90 -14.36 -7.10 19.36
C LEU A 90 -13.17 -7.85 18.75
N LEU A 91 -12.44 -8.66 19.52
CA LEU A 91 -11.35 -9.47 18.97
C LEU A 91 -11.83 -10.49 17.92
N LEU A 92 -13.01 -11.09 18.10
CA LEU A 92 -13.59 -12.02 17.12
C LEU A 92 -14.08 -11.33 15.83
N THR A 93 -14.67 -10.15 15.95
CA THR A 93 -15.18 -9.38 14.79
C THR A 93 -14.05 -8.72 14.00
N VAL A 94 -13.08 -8.15 14.70
CA VAL A 94 -11.97 -7.41 14.10
C VAL A 94 -10.86 -8.33 13.61
N GLY A 95 -10.66 -9.46 14.28
CA GLY A 95 -9.59 -10.42 14.03
C GLY A 95 -9.98 -11.61 13.14
N GLN A 96 -11.02 -11.53 12.31
CA GLN A 96 -11.54 -12.68 11.55
C GLN A 96 -10.51 -13.45 10.71
N ARG A 97 -9.41 -12.80 10.31
CA ARG A 97 -8.31 -13.42 9.52
C ARG A 97 -7.09 -13.83 10.36
N ASP A 98 -7.02 -13.48 11.64
CA ASP A 98 -5.90 -13.81 12.53
C ASP A 98 -6.37 -14.85 13.57
N GLU A 99 -5.85 -16.08 13.46
CA GLU A 99 -6.22 -17.16 14.39
C GLU A 99 -5.92 -16.80 15.85
N ARG A 100 -4.90 -15.97 16.13
CA ARG A 100 -4.53 -15.56 17.50
C ARG A 100 -5.59 -14.66 18.12
N ALA A 101 -6.11 -13.71 17.35
CA ALA A 101 -7.21 -12.86 17.77
C ALA A 101 -8.47 -13.69 18.03
N ARG A 102 -8.69 -14.74 17.23
CA ARG A 102 -9.80 -15.67 17.40
C ARG A 102 -9.71 -16.45 18.72
N TYR A 103 -8.55 -17.03 19.04
CA TYR A 103 -8.38 -17.76 20.31
C TYR A 103 -8.42 -16.85 21.53
N LEU A 104 -7.79 -15.67 21.47
CA LEU A 104 -7.79 -14.72 22.57
C LEU A 104 -9.20 -14.11 22.80
N GLY A 105 -9.94 -13.85 21.73
CA GLY A 105 -11.33 -13.40 21.80
C GLY A 105 -12.24 -14.45 22.42
N ALA A 106 -12.10 -15.72 22.01
CA ALA A 106 -12.82 -16.83 22.61
C ALA A 106 -12.47 -17.03 24.10
N PHE A 107 -11.19 -16.89 24.47
CA PHE A 107 -10.74 -16.91 25.87
C PHE A 107 -11.48 -15.86 26.71
N PHE A 108 -11.56 -14.60 26.24
CA PHE A 108 -12.29 -13.57 26.96
C PHE A 108 -13.80 -13.78 27.02
N LEU A 109 -14.41 -14.34 25.98
CA LEU A 109 -15.83 -14.69 26.02
C LEU A 109 -16.13 -15.81 27.01
N VAL A 110 -15.24 -16.79 27.17
CA VAL A 110 -15.39 -17.83 28.22
C VAL A 110 -15.35 -17.19 29.61
N ILE A 111 -14.42 -16.25 29.85
CA ILE A 111 -14.35 -15.50 31.12
C ILE A 111 -15.64 -14.68 31.34
N ALA A 112 -16.11 -13.96 30.32
CA ALA A 112 -17.37 -13.23 30.41
C ALA A 112 -18.54 -14.17 30.74
N SER A 113 -18.61 -15.33 30.09
CA SER A 113 -19.67 -16.31 30.31
C SER A 113 -19.72 -16.86 31.74
N ALA A 114 -18.56 -16.92 32.43
CA ALA A 114 -18.48 -17.35 33.82
C ALA A 114 -19.15 -16.35 34.77
N PHE A 115 -19.02 -15.05 34.51
CA PHE A 115 -19.65 -13.99 35.30
C PHE A 115 -21.16 -13.83 35.07
N ALA A 116 -21.70 -14.44 34.03
CA ALA A 116 -23.12 -14.32 33.69
C ALA A 116 -23.84 -15.68 33.64
N ARG A 117 -23.37 -16.62 34.47
CA ARG A 117 -23.91 -17.97 34.58
C ARG A 117 -25.28 -18.02 35.26
N GLU A 118 -25.39 -17.52 36.48
CA GLU A 118 -26.64 -17.55 37.25
C GLU A 118 -27.82 -16.85 36.56
N PRO A 119 -27.65 -15.67 35.91
CA PRO A 119 -28.73 -15.00 35.20
C PRO A 119 -29.16 -15.77 33.95
N ALA A 120 -28.21 -16.35 33.22
CA ALA A 120 -28.51 -17.17 32.04
C ALA A 120 -29.26 -18.44 32.42
N GLU A 121 -28.87 -19.08 33.52
CA GLU A 121 -29.60 -20.24 34.08
C GLU A 121 -31.00 -19.82 34.55
N ALA A 122 -31.15 -18.70 35.24
CA ALA A 122 -32.45 -18.20 35.70
C ALA A 122 -33.42 -17.90 34.55
N LEU A 123 -32.98 -17.17 33.52
CA LEU A 123 -33.80 -16.86 32.34
C LEU A 123 -34.15 -18.12 31.54
N ALA A 124 -33.18 -19.03 31.39
CA ALA A 124 -33.39 -20.29 30.71
C ALA A 124 -34.42 -21.19 31.42
N MET A 125 -34.50 -21.11 32.75
CA MET A 125 -35.45 -21.86 33.56
C MET A 125 -36.87 -21.26 33.51
N THR A 126 -37.01 -19.96 33.26
CA THR A 126 -38.31 -19.25 33.24
C THR A 126 -38.91 -19.05 31.86
N SER A 127 -38.10 -18.91 30.80
CA SER A 127 -38.58 -18.40 29.49
C SER A 127 -38.04 -19.11 28.24
N GLY A 128 -37.19 -20.14 28.37
CA GLY A 128 -36.52 -20.80 27.23
C GLY A 128 -37.14 -22.13 26.79
N PRO A 129 -37.13 -22.48 25.48
CA PRO A 129 -37.39 -23.86 25.04
C PRO A 129 -36.36 -24.83 25.63
N GLY A 130 -36.72 -26.10 25.82
CA GLY A 130 -35.90 -27.09 26.57
C GLY A 130 -34.43 -27.15 26.14
N VAL A 131 -34.18 -27.01 24.84
CA VAL A 131 -32.83 -26.97 24.25
C VAL A 131 -32.01 -25.77 24.74
N LEU A 132 -32.59 -24.56 24.81
CA LEU A 132 -31.93 -23.36 25.33
C LEU A 132 -31.59 -23.51 26.83
N ARG A 133 -32.43 -24.25 27.56
CA ARG A 133 -32.20 -24.58 28.98
C ARG A 133 -30.99 -25.47 29.19
N GLU A 134 -30.89 -26.52 28.38
CA GLU A 134 -29.74 -27.42 28.42
C GLU A 134 -28.43 -26.70 28.05
N PHE A 135 -28.46 -25.83 27.03
CA PHE A 135 -27.28 -25.04 26.63
C PHE A 135 -26.80 -24.03 27.68
N ALA A 136 -27.72 -23.39 28.42
CA ALA A 136 -27.37 -22.44 29.47
C ALA A 136 -26.66 -23.11 30.66
N THR A 137 -26.98 -24.38 30.93
CA THR A 137 -26.41 -25.16 32.04
C THR A 137 -25.05 -25.81 31.74
N LEU A 138 -24.62 -25.84 30.46
CA LEU A 138 -23.37 -26.47 30.04
C LEU A 138 -22.14 -25.73 30.61
N ARG A 139 -21.11 -26.41 31.11
CA ARG A 139 -19.88 -25.74 31.58
C ARG A 139 -18.90 -25.46 30.44
N TYR A 140 -18.48 -24.21 30.30
CA TYR A 140 -17.49 -23.78 29.29
C TYR A 140 -16.09 -23.53 29.88
N ASP A 141 -15.95 -23.54 31.21
CA ASP A 141 -14.67 -23.33 31.91
C ASP A 141 -13.51 -24.24 31.45
N PRO A 142 -13.72 -25.53 31.09
CA PRO A 142 -12.65 -26.40 30.59
C PRO A 142 -12.01 -25.91 29.29
N LEU A 143 -12.70 -25.07 28.51
CA LEU A 143 -12.17 -24.47 27.28
C LEU A 143 -11.22 -23.30 27.57
N LEU A 144 -11.23 -22.74 28.78
CA LEU A 144 -10.41 -21.60 29.17
C LEU A 144 -8.90 -21.86 28.97
N PRO A 145 -8.29 -22.91 29.56
CA PRO A 145 -6.88 -23.21 29.34
C PRO A 145 -6.58 -23.69 27.91
N LEU A 146 -7.56 -24.24 27.20
CA LEU A 146 -7.41 -24.64 25.79
C LEU A 146 -7.27 -23.42 24.88
N TYR A 147 -8.18 -22.44 24.96
CA TYR A 147 -8.08 -21.22 24.16
C TYR A 147 -6.80 -20.44 24.48
N PHE A 148 -6.43 -20.36 25.76
CA PHE A 148 -5.20 -19.68 26.16
C PHE A 148 -3.95 -20.38 25.62
N SER A 149 -3.84 -21.71 25.76
CA SER A 149 -2.70 -22.48 25.23
C SER A 149 -2.61 -22.43 23.70
N LEU A 150 -3.75 -22.43 22.99
CA LEU A 150 -3.79 -22.24 21.53
C LEU A 150 -3.30 -20.86 21.10
N PHE A 151 -3.61 -19.82 21.88
CA PHE A 151 -3.04 -18.49 21.69
C PHE A 151 -1.53 -18.48 21.94
N VAL A 152 -1.07 -19.00 23.08
CA VAL A 152 0.37 -19.06 23.46
C VAL A 152 1.20 -19.86 22.45
N SER A 153 0.64 -20.92 21.87
CA SER A 153 1.33 -21.71 20.84
C SER A 153 1.68 -20.92 19.57
N ARG A 154 0.97 -19.81 19.32
CA ARG A 154 1.09 -18.97 18.12
C ARG A 154 1.61 -17.56 18.41
N PHE A 155 1.81 -17.20 19.67
CA PHE A 155 2.25 -15.87 20.08
C PHE A 155 3.45 -15.96 21.03
N PRO A 156 4.55 -15.21 20.82
CA PRO A 156 4.86 -14.33 19.68
C PRO A 156 5.22 -15.12 18.40
N ARG A 157 5.23 -14.43 17.24
CA ARG A 157 5.39 -15.06 15.91
C ARG A 157 6.79 -15.60 15.67
N HIS A 158 7.79 -14.81 16.02
CA HIS A 158 9.20 -15.13 15.79
C HIS A 158 9.83 -15.69 17.07
N ALA A 159 9.38 -16.88 17.48
CA ALA A 159 9.98 -17.63 18.58
C ALA A 159 10.84 -18.78 18.05
N SER A 160 11.91 -19.10 18.77
CA SER A 160 12.82 -20.22 18.46
C SER A 160 12.08 -21.54 18.23
N GLU A 161 12.57 -22.37 17.29
CA GLU A 161 12.01 -23.71 17.01
C GLU A 161 11.97 -24.62 18.26
N SER A 162 12.89 -24.41 19.22
CA SER A 162 12.92 -25.16 20.49
C SER A 162 11.71 -24.87 21.39
N SER A 163 10.99 -23.77 21.17
CA SER A 163 9.86 -23.34 22.00
C SER A 163 8.50 -23.93 21.59
N TYR A 164 8.40 -24.67 20.49
CA TYR A 164 7.13 -25.22 20.00
C TYR A 164 6.72 -26.53 20.70
N ARG A 165 7.68 -27.43 20.97
CA ARG A 165 7.43 -28.72 21.63
C ARG A 165 6.67 -28.62 22.97
N PRO A 166 7.05 -27.74 23.92
CA PRO A 166 6.29 -27.61 25.17
C PRO A 166 4.89 -27.01 24.97
N CYS A 167 4.70 -26.15 23.96
CA CYS A 167 3.39 -25.59 23.64
C CYS A 167 2.45 -26.64 23.07
N ASP A 168 2.95 -27.50 22.17
CA ASP A 168 2.16 -28.58 21.59
C ASP A 168 1.73 -29.60 22.66
N LEU A 169 2.60 -29.91 23.61
CA LEU A 169 2.27 -30.76 24.76
C LEU A 169 1.19 -30.12 25.63
N LEU A 170 1.32 -28.83 25.96
CA LEU A 170 0.31 -28.12 26.75
C LEU A 170 -1.05 -28.08 26.04
N VAL A 171 -1.07 -27.77 24.74
CA VAL A 171 -2.30 -27.76 23.93
C VAL A 171 -2.94 -29.15 23.92
N ALA A 172 -2.15 -30.22 23.80
CA ALA A 172 -2.67 -31.59 23.84
C ALA A 172 -3.28 -31.94 25.21
N LEU A 173 -2.64 -31.54 26.32
CA LEU A 173 -3.16 -31.72 27.67
C LEU A 173 -4.48 -30.96 27.87
N CYS A 174 -4.53 -29.68 27.48
CA CYS A 174 -5.73 -28.86 27.57
C CYS A 174 -6.87 -29.40 26.69
N ALA A 175 -6.56 -29.85 25.47
CA ALA A 175 -7.56 -30.42 24.56
C ALA A 175 -8.10 -31.75 25.07
N SER A 176 -7.24 -32.59 25.66
CA SER A 176 -7.64 -33.86 26.26
C SER A 176 -8.55 -33.64 27.47
N PHE A 177 -8.22 -32.67 28.32
CA PHE A 177 -9.06 -32.31 29.46
C PHE A 177 -10.41 -31.73 29.03
N ALA A 178 -10.43 -30.80 28.07
CA ALA A 178 -11.66 -30.24 27.53
C ALA A 178 -12.54 -31.31 26.84
N GLY A 179 -11.92 -32.24 26.11
CA GLY A 179 -12.62 -33.38 25.50
C GLY A 179 -13.19 -34.34 26.54
N LEU A 180 -12.46 -34.63 27.62
CA LEU A 180 -12.94 -35.45 28.73
C LEU A 180 -14.12 -34.78 29.46
N ALA A 181 -14.04 -33.47 29.70
CA ALA A 181 -15.15 -32.71 30.30
C ALA A 181 -16.38 -32.65 29.38
N GLY A 182 -16.18 -32.52 28.07
CA GLY A 182 -17.27 -32.53 27.09
C GLY A 182 -17.94 -33.90 26.96
N THR A 183 -17.16 -34.97 26.88
CA THR A 183 -17.69 -36.35 26.79
C THR A 183 -18.45 -36.76 28.04
N THR A 184 -17.96 -36.41 29.23
CA THR A 184 -18.69 -36.64 30.49
C THR A 184 -20.00 -35.86 30.55
N ALA A 185 -20.06 -34.63 30.05
CA ALA A 185 -21.32 -33.88 29.93
C ALA A 185 -22.32 -34.52 28.96
N ILE A 186 -21.85 -35.05 27.82
CA ILE A 186 -22.69 -35.76 26.84
C ILE A 186 -23.24 -37.08 27.41
N ILE A 187 -22.42 -37.84 28.14
CA ILE A 187 -22.83 -39.10 28.78
C ILE A 187 -23.86 -38.83 29.88
N ASP A 188 -23.68 -37.78 30.69
CA ASP A 188 -24.66 -37.38 31.71
C ASP A 188 -26.00 -36.96 31.09
N TRP A 189 -25.96 -36.21 29.97
CA TRP A 189 -27.14 -35.84 29.20
C TRP A 189 -27.91 -37.05 28.66
N GLY A 190 -27.21 -38.02 28.07
CA GLY A 190 -27.82 -39.22 27.48
C GLY A 190 -28.37 -40.21 28.52
N THR A 191 -27.74 -40.32 29.68
CA THR A 191 -28.14 -41.28 30.73
C THR A 191 -29.32 -40.82 31.58
N ARG A 192 -29.66 -39.52 31.59
CA ARG A 192 -30.71 -38.95 32.46
C ARG A 192 -31.87 -38.28 31.71
N GLY A 193 -32.14 -38.72 30.48
CA GLY A 193 -33.34 -38.31 29.73
C GLY A 193 -33.40 -36.83 29.39
N GLY A 194 -32.26 -36.22 29.02
CA GLY A 194 -32.19 -34.81 28.60
C GLY A 194 -32.04 -33.80 29.75
N ARG A 195 -31.93 -34.23 31.01
CA ARG A 195 -31.65 -33.32 32.14
C ARG A 195 -30.17 -33.30 32.51
N LEU A 196 -29.46 -32.22 32.16
CA LEU A 196 -28.15 -31.89 32.73
C LEU A 196 -28.32 -31.47 34.21
N ILE A 197 -28.13 -32.39 35.15
CA ILE A 197 -28.03 -32.06 36.59
C ILE A 197 -26.67 -32.54 37.12
N THR A 198 -25.83 -31.56 37.44
CA THR A 198 -24.44 -31.62 37.93
C THR A 198 -24.21 -32.55 39.13
N SER A 199 -24.19 -33.87 38.93
CA SER A 199 -24.03 -34.84 40.03
C SER A 199 -23.07 -36.00 39.73
N GLY A 200 -22.27 -35.90 38.66
CA GLY A 200 -21.14 -36.80 38.45
C GLY A 200 -19.90 -36.34 39.23
N MET A 201 -19.21 -37.27 39.88
CA MET A 201 -18.03 -37.12 40.75
C MET A 201 -16.82 -36.36 40.15
N TRP A 202 -16.86 -36.03 38.86
CA TRP A 202 -15.86 -35.23 38.12
C TRP A 202 -16.37 -33.84 37.65
N LEU A 203 -17.64 -33.51 37.93
CA LEU A 203 -18.33 -32.28 37.49
C LEU A 203 -18.96 -31.46 38.63
N GLN A 204 -18.93 -31.93 39.88
CA GLN A 204 -19.01 -31.00 41.00
C GLN A 204 -17.67 -30.27 41.10
N PRO A 205 -17.65 -28.93 41.21
CA PRO A 205 -16.41 -28.16 41.34
C PRO A 205 -15.75 -28.51 42.67
N SER A 206 -14.97 -29.58 42.68
CA SER A 206 -14.05 -29.90 43.76
C SER A 206 -12.84 -28.98 43.67
N ASP A 207 -12.12 -28.83 44.77
CA ASP A 207 -10.85 -28.13 44.79
C ASP A 207 -9.90 -28.68 43.72
N ALA A 208 -9.97 -29.98 43.43
CA ALA A 208 -9.19 -30.64 42.36
C ALA A 208 -9.56 -30.15 40.94
N TYR A 209 -10.85 -29.94 40.63
CA TYR A 209 -11.28 -29.44 39.31
C TYR A 209 -10.70 -28.06 39.02
N TRP A 210 -10.82 -27.13 39.96
CA TRP A 210 -10.29 -25.78 39.80
C TRP A 210 -8.76 -25.76 39.80
N THR A 211 -8.13 -26.62 40.60
CA THR A 211 -6.66 -26.80 40.60
C THR A 211 -6.15 -27.23 39.22
N ILE A 212 -6.84 -28.14 38.52
CA ILE A 212 -6.45 -28.58 37.18
C ILE A 212 -6.58 -27.44 36.16
N ILE A 213 -7.72 -26.73 36.14
CA ILE A 213 -7.95 -25.63 35.19
C ILE A 213 -6.91 -24.51 35.37
N PHE A 214 -6.73 -24.03 36.60
CA PHE A 214 -5.82 -22.93 36.87
C PHE A 214 -4.35 -23.37 36.84
N GLY A 215 -4.05 -24.64 37.12
CA GLY A 215 -2.73 -25.24 36.91
C GLY A 215 -2.33 -25.26 35.43
N LEU A 216 -3.24 -25.66 34.53
CA LEU A 216 -3.03 -25.60 33.09
C LEU A 216 -2.90 -24.14 32.60
N LEU A 217 -3.69 -23.22 33.16
CA LEU A 217 -3.60 -21.79 32.86
C LEU A 217 -2.24 -21.19 33.29
N CYS A 218 -1.73 -21.56 34.47
CA CYS A 218 -0.39 -21.23 34.93
C CYS A 218 0.69 -21.76 33.98
N GLY A 219 0.56 -23.01 33.52
CA GLY A 219 1.46 -23.58 32.52
C GLY A 219 1.49 -22.74 31.22
N GLY A 220 0.33 -22.30 30.76
CA GLY A 220 0.22 -21.38 29.62
C GLY A 220 0.90 -20.03 29.88
N LEU A 221 0.76 -19.48 31.08
CA LEU A 221 1.33 -18.17 31.44
C LEU A 221 2.85 -18.23 31.54
N ILE A 222 3.39 -19.31 32.13
CA ILE A 222 4.83 -19.57 32.21
C ILE A 222 5.41 -19.68 30.80
N LEU A 223 4.77 -20.45 29.91
CA LEU A 223 5.21 -20.57 28.52
C LEU A 223 5.12 -19.25 27.76
N LEU A 224 4.07 -18.44 28.00
CA LEU A 224 3.93 -17.11 27.41
C LEU A 224 5.08 -16.19 27.83
N LEU A 225 5.37 -16.12 29.14
CA LEU A 225 6.46 -15.30 29.68
C LEU A 225 7.82 -15.78 29.17
N TRP A 226 8.06 -17.09 29.15
CA TRP A 226 9.29 -17.68 28.61
C TRP A 226 9.46 -17.35 27.12
N ARG A 227 8.42 -17.57 26.30
CA ARG A 227 8.45 -17.27 24.86
C ARG A 227 8.61 -15.78 24.58
N SER A 228 7.97 -14.91 25.38
CA SER A 228 8.12 -13.46 25.25
C SER A 228 9.57 -13.01 25.48
N ARG A 229 10.32 -13.70 26.34
CA ARG A 229 11.74 -13.42 26.58
C ARG A 229 12.65 -13.91 25.45
N THR A 230 12.28 -14.99 24.77
CA THR A 230 13.05 -15.58 23.67
C THR A 230 12.75 -14.97 22.30
N ALA A 231 11.80 -14.05 22.19
CA ALA A 231 11.51 -13.33 20.95
C ALA A 231 12.63 -12.34 20.60
N THR A 232 12.86 -12.10 19.31
CA THR A 232 13.91 -11.21 18.79
C THR A 232 13.36 -9.82 18.41
N GLY A 233 14.23 -8.80 18.42
CA GLY A 233 13.93 -7.44 17.93
C GLY A 233 12.80 -6.69 18.67
N ALA A 234 12.16 -5.75 17.97
CA ALA A 234 11.06 -4.93 18.49
C ALA A 234 9.81 -5.74 18.88
N GLU A 235 9.64 -6.98 18.39
CA GLU A 235 8.56 -7.87 18.80
C GLU A 235 8.72 -8.36 20.25
N ARG A 236 9.96 -8.47 20.75
CA ARG A 236 10.26 -8.85 22.15
C ARG A 236 9.66 -7.87 23.14
N VAL A 237 9.92 -6.59 22.97
CA VAL A 237 9.44 -5.54 23.88
C VAL A 237 7.90 -5.52 23.90
N ARG A 238 7.27 -5.64 22.73
CA ARG A 238 5.81 -5.71 22.58
C ARG A 238 5.22 -6.93 23.28
N ALA A 239 5.81 -8.10 23.07
CA ALA A 239 5.37 -9.35 23.67
C ALA A 239 5.56 -9.36 25.19
N VAL A 240 6.65 -8.80 25.70
CA VAL A 240 6.92 -8.69 27.15
C VAL A 240 5.87 -7.80 27.83
N TRP A 241 5.61 -6.60 27.32
CA TRP A 241 4.62 -5.71 27.93
C TRP A 241 3.20 -6.29 27.94
N PHE A 242 2.80 -6.93 26.85
CA PHE A 242 1.52 -7.63 26.79
C PHE A 242 1.45 -8.79 27.80
N SER A 243 2.51 -9.61 27.87
CA SER A 243 2.56 -10.76 28.77
C SER A 243 2.58 -10.33 30.23
N VAL A 244 3.27 -9.22 30.55
CA VAL A 244 3.28 -8.63 31.90
C VAL A 244 1.90 -8.11 32.27
N GLY A 245 1.20 -7.40 31.38
CA GLY A 245 -0.17 -6.92 31.65
C GLY A 245 -1.15 -8.05 31.93
N LEU A 246 -1.07 -9.14 31.17
CA LEU A 246 -1.88 -10.33 31.41
C LEU A 246 -1.49 -11.05 32.71
N ALA A 247 -0.19 -11.14 33.01
CA ALA A 247 0.33 -11.76 34.22
C ALA A 247 -0.10 -11.02 35.49
N VAL A 248 -0.09 -9.69 35.49
CA VAL A 248 -0.53 -8.86 36.64
C VAL A 248 -1.98 -9.17 37.01
N GLY A 249 -2.85 -9.44 36.04
CA GLY A 249 -4.25 -9.79 36.34
C GLY A 249 -4.48 -11.27 36.63
N LEU A 250 -3.80 -12.19 35.94
CA LEU A 250 -4.03 -13.64 36.08
C LEU A 250 -3.27 -14.27 37.25
N ILE A 251 -2.06 -13.81 37.59
CA ILE A 251 -1.26 -14.41 38.68
C ILE A 251 -1.99 -14.33 40.03
N PRO A 252 -2.56 -13.18 40.45
CA PRO A 252 -3.29 -13.11 41.71
C PRO A 252 -4.46 -14.10 41.76
N LEU A 253 -5.21 -14.23 40.67
CA LEU A 253 -6.33 -15.17 40.59
C LEU A 253 -5.86 -16.63 40.65
N CYS A 254 -4.85 -16.99 39.86
CA CYS A 254 -4.32 -18.35 39.87
C CYS A 254 -3.74 -18.71 41.23
N ALA A 255 -2.95 -17.82 41.85
CA ALA A 255 -2.39 -18.01 43.18
C ALA A 255 -3.50 -18.15 44.22
N ALA A 256 -4.53 -17.31 44.17
CA ALA A 256 -5.68 -17.38 45.05
C ALA A 256 -6.37 -18.74 44.99
N VAL A 257 -6.69 -19.23 43.79
CA VAL A 257 -7.40 -20.50 43.60
C VAL A 257 -6.53 -21.69 44.01
N LEU A 258 -5.25 -21.68 43.67
CA LEU A 258 -4.32 -22.76 44.03
C LEU A 258 -4.06 -22.80 45.53
N LEU A 259 -3.83 -21.65 46.18
CA LEU A 259 -3.67 -21.56 47.64
C LEU A 259 -4.96 -21.92 48.37
N TYR A 260 -6.11 -21.50 47.83
CA TYR A 260 -7.41 -21.92 48.35
C TYR A 260 -7.53 -23.45 48.28
N ALA A 261 -7.16 -24.09 47.18
CA ALA A 261 -7.22 -25.55 47.09
C ALA A 261 -6.21 -26.29 47.96
N SER A 262 -5.02 -25.71 48.22
CA SER A 262 -3.90 -26.41 48.87
C SER A 262 -3.67 -26.07 50.35
N SER A 263 -4.28 -25.00 50.88
CA SER A 263 -4.02 -24.51 52.25
C SER A 263 -5.30 -24.25 53.03
N GLU A 264 -5.55 -25.09 54.04
CA GLU A 264 -6.69 -24.91 54.97
C GLU A 264 -6.60 -23.60 55.75
N THR A 265 -5.38 -23.13 56.07
CA THR A 265 -5.17 -21.84 56.72
C THR A 265 -5.61 -20.67 55.82
N PHE A 266 -5.32 -20.76 54.52
CA PHE A 266 -5.72 -19.73 53.56
C PHE A 266 -7.23 -19.75 53.29
N LYS A 267 -7.85 -20.94 53.23
CA LYS A 267 -9.31 -21.09 53.18
C LYS A 267 -9.98 -20.43 54.39
N ALA A 268 -9.50 -20.72 55.60
CA ALA A 268 -10.05 -20.12 56.82
C ALA A 268 -9.90 -18.59 56.87
N LEU A 269 -8.79 -18.06 56.35
CA LEU A 269 -8.55 -16.62 56.26
C LEU A 269 -9.50 -15.92 55.27
N THR A 270 -9.72 -16.52 54.10
CA THR A 270 -10.57 -15.96 53.03
C THR A 270 -12.07 -16.08 53.30
N LEU A 271 -12.48 -16.90 54.27
CA LEU A 271 -13.86 -16.98 54.76
C LEU A 271 -14.24 -15.82 55.69
N ARG A 272 -13.28 -15.08 56.26
CA ARG A 272 -13.56 -13.92 57.11
C ARG A 272 -14.19 -12.78 56.27
N PRO A 273 -15.28 -12.13 56.68
CA PRO A 273 -16.02 -11.17 55.84
C PRO A 273 -15.21 -9.94 55.40
N ASP A 274 -14.39 -9.41 56.29
CA ASP A 274 -13.45 -8.31 56.08
C ASP A 274 -12.36 -8.67 55.08
N VAL A 275 -11.76 -9.86 55.21
CA VAL A 275 -10.75 -10.36 54.28
C VAL A 275 -11.37 -10.71 52.93
N ARG A 276 -12.53 -11.37 52.91
CA ARG A 276 -13.21 -11.81 51.69
C ARG A 276 -13.53 -10.64 50.77
N SER A 277 -14.01 -9.53 51.33
CA SER A 277 -14.35 -8.33 50.57
C SER A 277 -13.11 -7.61 50.06
N ALA A 278 -12.09 -7.40 50.89
CA ALA A 278 -10.82 -6.78 50.48
C ALA A 278 -10.08 -7.63 49.44
N PHE A 279 -10.03 -8.94 49.64
CA PHE A 279 -9.39 -9.89 48.74
C PHE A 279 -10.15 -10.02 47.42
N GLY A 280 -11.48 -10.07 47.46
CA GLY A 280 -12.33 -10.04 46.27
C GLY A 280 -12.14 -8.77 45.45
N ALA A 281 -12.04 -7.60 46.11
CA ALA A 281 -11.75 -6.34 45.45
C ALA A 281 -10.36 -6.33 44.80
N PHE A 282 -9.34 -6.88 45.48
CA PHE A 282 -7.99 -7.01 44.93
C PHE A 282 -7.96 -7.88 43.65
N ILE A 283 -8.60 -9.04 43.67
CA ILE A 283 -8.71 -9.92 42.49
C ILE A 283 -9.51 -9.23 41.37
N ALA A 284 -10.62 -8.56 41.71
CA ALA A 284 -11.44 -7.86 40.73
C ALA A 284 -10.69 -6.71 40.05
N VAL A 285 -9.91 -5.92 40.80
CA VAL A 285 -9.04 -4.87 40.24
C VAL A 285 -8.03 -5.49 39.29
N GLY A 286 -7.36 -6.58 39.69
CA GLY A 286 -6.45 -7.32 38.82
C GLY A 286 -7.12 -7.77 37.51
N LEU A 287 -8.30 -8.37 37.60
CA LEU A 287 -9.05 -8.82 36.42
C LEU A 287 -9.55 -7.68 35.53
N LEU A 288 -9.93 -6.54 36.10
CA LEU A 288 -10.35 -5.35 35.34
C LEU A 288 -9.19 -4.70 34.58
N THR A 289 -7.93 -4.94 34.96
CA THR A 289 -6.77 -4.43 34.21
C THR A 289 -6.49 -5.21 32.91
N ILE A 290 -6.94 -6.47 32.80
CA ILE A 290 -6.63 -7.33 31.65
C ILE A 290 -7.30 -6.83 30.34
N PRO A 291 -8.61 -6.54 30.28
CA PRO A 291 -9.23 -6.10 29.03
C PRO A 291 -8.65 -4.78 28.49
N PRO A 292 -8.48 -3.71 29.31
CA PRO A 292 -7.86 -2.47 28.87
C PRO A 292 -6.41 -2.63 28.44
N SER A 293 -5.60 -3.39 29.20
CA SER A 293 -4.20 -3.64 28.85
C SER A 293 -4.08 -4.43 27.55
N THR A 294 -4.94 -5.44 27.35
CA THR A 294 -5.00 -6.22 26.10
C THR A 294 -5.40 -5.35 24.92
N MET A 295 -6.45 -4.54 25.09
CA MET A 295 -6.92 -3.61 24.06
C MET A 295 -5.87 -2.56 23.72
N TYR A 296 -5.16 -2.04 24.72
CA TYR A 296 -4.02 -1.15 24.52
C TYR A 296 -2.88 -1.84 23.78
N SER A 297 -2.51 -3.07 24.14
CA SER A 297 -1.45 -3.83 23.47
C SER A 297 -1.80 -4.17 22.01
N VAL A 298 -3.07 -4.49 21.75
CA VAL A 298 -3.58 -4.77 20.40
C VAL A 298 -3.64 -3.48 19.57
N ALA A 299 -4.17 -2.40 20.14
CA ALA A 299 -4.31 -1.12 19.47
C ALA A 299 -2.94 -0.46 19.24
N VAL A 300 -2.13 -0.28 20.28
CA VAL A 300 -0.91 0.54 20.30
C VAL A 300 0.33 -0.27 19.92
N ARG A 301 0.55 -1.42 20.56
CA ARG A 301 1.77 -2.23 20.43
C ARG A 301 1.73 -3.27 19.31
N GLN A 302 0.71 -3.29 18.44
CA GLN A 302 0.65 -4.15 17.25
C GLN A 302 0.84 -5.67 17.53
N VAL A 303 0.32 -6.14 18.66
CA VAL A 303 0.44 -7.54 19.09
C VAL A 303 -0.34 -8.51 18.17
N LEU A 304 -1.40 -8.02 17.51
CA LEU A 304 -2.25 -8.76 16.56
C LEU A 304 -2.35 -8.03 15.21
N GLU A 305 -2.48 -8.77 14.11
CA GLU A 305 -2.61 -8.18 12.77
C GLU A 305 -4.07 -7.80 12.48
N ILE A 306 -4.40 -6.54 12.77
CA ILE A 306 -5.71 -5.95 12.48
C ILE A 306 -5.62 -4.99 11.30
N ARG A 307 -6.65 -4.96 10.44
CA ARG A 307 -6.82 -3.99 9.34
C ARG A 307 -6.60 -2.56 9.84
N ILE A 308 -5.78 -1.78 9.12
CA ILE A 308 -5.32 -0.43 9.51
C ILE A 308 -6.49 0.51 9.86
N VAL A 309 -7.60 0.42 9.12
CA VAL A 309 -8.82 1.24 9.34
C VAL A 309 -9.44 0.95 10.70
N ILE A 310 -9.56 -0.33 11.08
CA ILE A 310 -10.17 -0.73 12.36
C ILE A 310 -9.25 -0.37 13.54
N ARG A 311 -7.92 -0.47 13.34
CA ARG A 311 -6.92 -0.06 14.33
C ARG A 311 -6.99 1.43 14.67
N ARG A 312 -7.15 2.29 13.66
CA ARG A 312 -7.33 3.74 13.83
C ARG A 312 -8.65 4.05 14.55
N ALA A 313 -9.74 3.39 14.15
CA ALA A 313 -11.02 3.50 14.82
C ALA A 313 -10.96 3.05 16.29
N LEU A 314 -10.22 1.96 16.59
CA LEU A 314 -10.11 1.42 17.95
C LEU A 314 -9.28 2.29 18.89
N ARG A 315 -8.16 2.86 18.41
CA ARG A 315 -7.37 3.82 19.21
C ARG A 315 -8.15 5.09 19.48
N CYS A 316 -8.87 5.58 18.48
CA CYS A 316 -9.73 6.75 18.63
C CYS A 316 -10.87 6.45 19.61
N ALA A 317 -11.51 5.27 19.50
CA ALA A 317 -12.56 4.83 20.41
C ALA A 317 -12.05 4.64 21.85
N LEU A 318 -10.91 3.97 22.05
CA LEU A 318 -10.31 3.78 23.38
C LEU A 318 -9.89 5.10 24.01
N ALA A 319 -9.29 6.01 23.23
CA ALA A 319 -8.96 7.35 23.72
C ALA A 319 -10.23 8.12 24.06
N LYS A 320 -11.27 8.08 23.20
CA LYS A 320 -12.58 8.70 23.44
C LYS A 320 -13.22 8.19 24.73
N VAL A 321 -13.28 6.88 24.91
CA VAL A 321 -13.87 6.24 26.09
C VAL A 321 -13.04 6.51 27.35
N ALA A 322 -11.71 6.46 27.28
CA ALA A 322 -10.86 6.74 28.43
C ALA A 322 -10.94 8.21 28.87
N THR A 323 -10.93 9.15 27.92
CA THR A 323 -11.06 10.58 28.23
C THR A 323 -12.44 10.91 28.79
N VAL A 324 -13.51 10.40 28.17
CA VAL A 324 -14.88 10.59 28.67
C VAL A 324 -15.07 9.92 30.04
N GLY A 325 -14.56 8.70 30.20
CA GLY A 325 -14.61 7.95 31.46
C GLY A 325 -13.87 8.64 32.59
N LEU A 326 -12.67 9.20 32.33
CA LEU A 326 -11.89 9.94 33.32
C LEU A 326 -12.58 11.25 33.75
N CYS A 327 -13.32 11.90 32.84
CA CYS A 327 -14.10 13.08 33.18
C CYS A 327 -15.41 12.75 33.91
N LEU A 328 -16.02 11.59 33.63
CA LEU A 328 -17.24 11.12 34.29
C LEU A 328 -17.01 10.50 35.66
N LEU A 329 -15.86 9.87 35.90
CA LEU A 329 -15.56 9.14 37.14
C LEU A 329 -15.69 10.02 38.41
N PRO A 330 -15.18 11.26 38.47
CA PRO A 330 -15.35 12.14 39.64
C PRO A 330 -16.82 12.52 39.89
N LEU A 331 -17.62 12.64 38.83
CA LEU A 331 -19.05 12.96 38.94
C LEU A 331 -19.85 11.79 39.49
N VAL A 332 -19.55 10.58 39.02
CA VAL A 332 -20.16 9.35 39.55
C VAL A 332 -19.75 9.13 41.01
N LEU A 333 -18.47 9.36 41.35
CA LEU A 333 -17.99 9.27 42.73
C LEU A 333 -18.64 10.32 43.63
N LEU A 334 -18.84 11.56 43.16
CA LEU A 334 -19.56 12.60 43.91
C LEU A 334 -21.03 12.20 44.13
N ALA A 335 -21.71 11.70 43.11
CA ALA A 335 -23.11 11.26 43.22
C ALA A 335 -23.24 10.06 44.16
N TRP A 336 -22.32 9.09 44.07
CA TRP A 336 -22.27 7.92 44.95
C TRP A 336 -22.01 8.32 46.41
N THR A 337 -21.02 9.19 46.65
CA THR A 337 -20.68 9.64 48.01
C THR A 337 -21.78 10.52 48.60
N ALA A 338 -22.43 11.37 47.81
CA ALA A 338 -23.61 12.11 48.25
C ALA A 338 -24.78 11.18 48.61
N TYR A 339 -24.98 10.09 47.87
CA TYR A 339 -26.01 9.08 48.17
C TYR A 339 -25.66 8.26 49.42
N ALA A 340 -24.40 7.85 49.57
CA ALA A 340 -23.91 7.13 50.75
C ALA A 340 -23.98 8.00 52.02
N SER A 341 -23.72 9.30 51.89
CA SER A 341 -23.75 10.29 52.97
C SER A 341 -25.08 11.05 53.07
N ARG A 342 -26.19 10.46 52.57
CA ARG A 342 -27.53 11.09 52.56
C ARG A 342 -28.06 11.52 53.93
N SER A 343 -27.47 11.01 55.01
CA SER A 343 -27.79 11.37 56.39
C SER A 343 -27.07 12.63 56.89
N HIS A 344 -26.18 13.23 56.10
CA HIS A 344 -25.47 14.47 56.43
C HIS A 344 -26.05 15.66 55.67
N THR A 345 -26.04 16.84 56.30
CA THR A 345 -26.47 18.07 55.63
C THR A 345 -25.47 18.44 54.53
N ILE A 346 -25.96 19.02 53.43
CA ILE A 346 -25.13 19.44 52.29
C ILE A 346 -24.00 20.39 52.74
N ALA A 347 -24.28 21.25 53.73
CA ALA A 347 -23.31 22.14 54.33
C ALA A 347 -22.18 21.39 55.07
N GLY A 348 -22.50 20.29 55.76
CA GLY A 348 -21.50 19.44 56.42
C GLY A 348 -20.60 18.71 55.41
N PHE A 349 -21.19 18.20 54.32
CA PHE A 349 -20.43 17.57 53.25
C PHE A 349 -19.47 18.54 52.55
N ALA A 350 -19.87 19.80 52.35
CA ALA A 350 -19.01 20.83 51.75
C ALA A 350 -17.90 21.35 52.67
N GLN A 351 -17.97 21.09 53.98
CA GLN A 351 -16.92 21.47 54.94
C GLN A 351 -15.88 20.36 55.15
N ASP A 352 -16.28 19.09 54.94
CA ASP A 352 -15.39 17.93 54.99
C ASP A 352 -14.24 18.08 53.95
N PRO A 353 -12.97 17.95 54.36
CA PRO A 353 -11.83 17.89 53.43
C PRO A 353 -12.04 16.94 52.24
N TRP A 354 -12.65 15.77 52.44
CA TRP A 354 -12.90 14.80 51.37
C TRP A 354 -14.03 15.25 50.44
N GLY A 355 -15.10 15.83 50.98
CA GLY A 355 -16.20 16.39 50.20
C GLY A 355 -15.74 17.57 49.33
N ARG A 356 -14.89 18.47 49.85
CA ARG A 356 -14.29 19.57 49.06
C ARG A 356 -13.42 19.07 47.93
N LEU A 357 -12.60 18.05 48.18
CA LEU A 357 -11.75 17.45 47.16
C LEU A 357 -12.58 16.81 46.03
N LEU A 358 -13.67 16.11 46.39
CA LEU A 358 -14.60 15.50 45.43
C LEU A 358 -15.39 16.55 44.63
N ILE A 359 -15.85 17.63 45.26
CA ILE A 359 -16.52 18.74 44.56
C ILE A 359 -15.55 19.43 43.60
N ALA A 360 -14.30 19.66 44.01
CA ALA A 360 -13.27 20.22 43.13
C ALA A 360 -12.96 19.28 41.96
N ALA A 361 -12.80 17.97 42.22
CA ALA A 361 -12.56 16.96 41.18
C ALA A 361 -13.76 16.83 40.22
N ALA A 362 -14.99 16.90 40.71
CA ALA A 362 -16.20 16.90 39.88
C ALA A 362 -16.33 18.18 39.05
N SER A 363 -15.95 19.34 39.59
CA SER A 363 -15.91 20.61 38.86
C SER A 363 -14.88 20.57 37.72
N ILE A 364 -13.70 19.97 37.97
CA ILE A 364 -12.69 19.69 36.95
C ILE A 364 -13.21 18.67 35.93
N GLY A 365 -13.97 17.65 36.36
CA GLY A 365 -14.63 16.69 35.47
C GLY A 365 -15.66 17.34 34.54
N ILE A 366 -16.49 18.25 35.05
CA ILE A 366 -17.47 19.04 34.27
C ILE A 366 -16.77 19.95 33.27
N LEU A 367 -15.75 20.70 33.72
CA LEU A 367 -14.95 21.53 32.83
C LEU A 367 -14.25 20.68 31.76
N GLY A 368 -13.75 19.51 32.16
CA GLY A 368 -13.20 18.49 31.29
C GLY A 368 -14.20 18.03 30.24
N MET A 369 -15.47 17.79 30.59
CA MET A 369 -16.55 17.43 29.64
C MET A 369 -16.85 18.55 28.64
N VAL A 370 -16.84 19.82 29.06
CA VAL A 370 -17.03 20.97 28.15
C VAL A 370 -15.88 21.09 27.15
N VAL A 371 -14.65 20.83 27.60
CA VAL A 371 -13.46 20.89 26.74
C VAL A 371 -13.25 19.59 25.97
N VAL A 372 -13.88 18.47 26.38
CA VAL A 372 -13.65 17.13 25.84
C VAL A 372 -13.89 17.10 24.34
N HIS A 373 -14.88 17.82 23.82
CA HIS A 373 -15.14 17.83 22.38
C HIS A 373 -13.97 18.46 21.58
N ARG A 374 -13.34 19.51 22.12
CA ARG A 374 -12.12 20.10 21.55
C ARG A 374 -10.90 19.21 21.76
N LEU A 375 -10.78 18.60 22.94
CA LEU A 375 -9.69 17.70 23.30
C LEU A 375 -9.70 16.43 22.44
N LEU A 376 -10.89 15.88 22.18
CA LEU A 376 -11.13 14.74 21.29
C LEU A 376 -10.83 15.12 19.84
N GLY A 377 -11.23 16.30 19.37
CA GLY A 377 -10.84 16.79 18.04
C GLY A 377 -9.34 17.07 17.89
N TRP A 378 -8.63 17.38 18.97
CA TRP A 378 -7.17 17.48 18.99
C TRP A 378 -6.49 16.10 19.08
N LEU A 379 -6.97 15.21 19.95
CA LEU A 379 -6.53 13.81 20.07
C LEU A 379 -6.77 13.04 18.78
N GLU A 380 -7.85 13.31 18.05
CA GLU A 380 -8.10 12.71 16.74
C GLU A 380 -7.03 13.15 15.74
N ARG A 381 -6.62 14.42 15.73
CA ARG A 381 -5.52 14.96 14.91
C ARG A 381 -4.11 14.53 15.34
N VAL A 382 -3.93 14.14 16.60
CA VAL A 382 -2.63 13.72 17.17
C VAL A 382 -2.49 12.19 17.16
N ILE A 383 -3.55 11.42 17.42
CA ILE A 383 -3.53 9.95 17.42
C ILE A 383 -3.65 9.41 16.00
N LEU A 384 -4.56 9.95 15.18
CA LEU A 384 -4.37 9.94 13.74
C LEU A 384 -3.34 11.03 13.48
N HIS A 385 -2.05 10.73 13.67
CA HIS A 385 -1.00 11.54 13.07
C HIS A 385 -1.48 11.81 11.65
N GLY A 386 -1.77 13.08 11.35
CA GLY A 386 -2.15 13.48 10.01
C GLY A 386 -1.16 12.79 9.07
N PRO A 387 -1.62 12.20 7.96
CA PRO A 387 -0.68 11.68 6.97
C PRO A 387 0.40 12.75 6.85
N TYR A 388 1.67 12.39 7.14
CA TYR A 388 2.74 13.27 6.71
C TYR A 388 2.39 13.53 5.25
N ASP A 389 2.35 14.81 4.88
CA ASP A 389 1.85 15.16 3.57
C ASP A 389 2.83 14.53 2.57
N SER A 390 2.45 13.36 2.06
CA SER A 390 3.31 12.53 1.23
C SER A 390 3.60 13.31 -0.05
N PHE A 391 2.63 14.13 -0.47
CA PHE A 391 2.79 15.08 -1.55
C PHE A 391 3.81 16.16 -1.21
N ALA A 392 3.75 16.77 -0.01
CA ALA A 392 4.76 17.75 0.41
C ALA A 392 6.17 17.13 0.53
N ALA A 393 6.30 15.91 1.07
CA ALA A 393 7.58 15.22 1.20
C ALA A 393 8.17 14.80 -0.15
N ILE A 394 7.32 14.29 -1.07
CA ILE A 394 7.74 13.97 -2.44
C ILE A 394 8.09 15.26 -3.20
N SER A 395 7.35 16.35 -2.98
CA SER A 395 7.66 17.66 -3.56
C SER A 395 8.99 18.21 -3.05
N ASP A 396 9.27 18.12 -1.74
CA ASP A 396 10.56 18.51 -1.15
C ASP A 396 11.70 17.65 -1.69
N LEU A 397 11.48 16.33 -1.84
CA LEU A 397 12.46 15.46 -2.48
C LEU A 397 12.73 15.89 -3.92
N ARG A 398 11.68 16.09 -4.73
CA ARG A 398 11.81 16.50 -6.13
C ARG A 398 12.60 17.81 -6.27
N GLN A 399 12.28 18.81 -5.43
CA GLN A 399 12.99 20.08 -5.41
C GLN A 399 14.48 19.92 -5.04
N ARG A 400 14.80 19.05 -4.08
CA ARG A 400 16.20 18.76 -3.74
C ARG A 400 16.92 18.02 -4.86
N LEU A 401 16.24 17.08 -5.52
CA LEU A 401 16.80 16.27 -6.60
C LEU A 401 17.08 17.06 -7.87
N GLU A 402 16.44 18.21 -8.08
CA GLU A 402 16.79 19.15 -9.17
C GLU A 402 18.23 19.66 -9.05
N THR A 403 18.76 19.75 -7.83
CA THR A 403 20.15 20.20 -7.58
C THR A 403 21.16 19.04 -7.48
N ALA A 404 20.69 17.79 -7.55
CA ALA A 404 21.56 16.63 -7.41
C ALA A 404 22.41 16.43 -8.67
N ALA A 405 23.75 16.42 -8.51
CA ALA A 405 24.69 16.29 -9.63
C ALA A 405 25.24 14.86 -9.82
N ASN A 406 25.06 13.97 -8.85
CA ASN A 406 25.61 12.61 -8.88
C ASN A 406 24.71 11.60 -8.12
N PRO A 407 24.89 10.28 -8.34
CA PRO A 407 24.07 9.26 -7.68
C PRO A 407 24.16 9.32 -6.15
N ALA A 408 25.32 9.70 -5.61
CA ALA A 408 25.51 9.88 -4.17
C ALA A 408 24.59 10.96 -3.59
N ALA A 409 24.46 12.09 -4.29
CA ALA A 409 23.60 13.21 -3.90
C ALA A 409 22.12 12.81 -3.95
N VAL A 410 21.71 12.02 -4.94
CA VAL A 410 20.33 11.51 -5.03
C VAL A 410 19.99 10.60 -3.85
N VAL A 411 20.88 9.65 -3.55
CA VAL A 411 20.71 8.74 -2.41
C VAL A 411 20.71 9.53 -1.09
N ASP A 412 21.58 10.54 -0.94
CA ASP A 412 21.66 11.37 0.26
C ASP A 412 20.44 12.32 0.44
N HIS A 413 19.93 12.93 -0.63
CA HIS A 413 18.71 13.74 -0.56
C HIS A 413 17.49 12.88 -0.19
N THR A 414 17.39 11.68 -0.76
CA THR A 414 16.35 10.71 -0.42
C THR A 414 16.44 10.32 1.05
N ARG A 415 17.65 10.04 1.55
CA ARG A 415 17.92 9.78 2.99
C ARG A 415 17.43 10.93 3.87
N ARG A 416 17.78 12.18 3.57
CA ARG A 416 17.41 13.36 4.38
C ARG A 416 15.89 13.58 4.44
N VAL A 417 15.17 13.36 3.34
CA VAL A 417 13.70 13.46 3.33
C VAL A 417 13.07 12.36 4.18
N ILE A 418 13.61 11.14 4.13
CA ILE A 418 13.16 10.05 4.99
C ILE A 418 13.42 10.36 6.47
N GLU A 419 14.59 10.91 6.81
CA GLU A 419 14.91 11.34 8.17
C GLU A 419 13.96 12.43 8.67
N ALA A 420 13.68 13.45 7.85
CA ALA A 420 12.77 14.54 8.20
C ALA A 420 11.31 14.07 8.38
N THR A 421 10.87 13.13 7.54
CA THR A 421 9.46 12.71 7.45
C THR A 421 9.14 11.55 8.40
N LEU A 422 9.94 10.49 8.37
CA LEU A 422 9.68 9.27 9.14
C LEU A 422 10.42 9.26 10.49
N ARG A 423 11.50 10.03 10.65
CA ARG A 423 12.35 10.10 11.85
C ARG A 423 12.78 8.71 12.39
N PRO A 424 13.42 7.85 11.57
CA PRO A 424 14.13 6.66 12.05
C PRO A 424 15.18 6.99 13.13
N ALA A 425 15.47 6.02 14.00
CA ALA A 425 16.51 6.12 15.03
C ALA A 425 17.92 6.24 14.42
N SER A 426 18.14 5.56 13.29
CA SER A 426 19.32 5.73 12.44
C SER A 426 18.96 5.41 10.98
N VAL A 427 19.66 6.07 10.05
CA VAL A 427 19.60 5.74 8.62
C VAL A 427 21.01 5.62 8.09
N THR A 428 21.29 4.50 7.45
CA THR A 428 22.54 4.28 6.73
C THR A 428 22.23 4.21 5.24
N ALA A 429 22.98 4.92 4.41
CA ALA A 429 22.81 4.86 2.97
C ALA A 429 24.14 4.56 2.28
N VAL A 430 24.08 3.63 1.32
CA VAL A 430 25.17 3.24 0.45
C VAL A 430 24.75 3.38 -1.00
N TYR A 431 25.69 3.68 -1.88
CA TYR A 431 25.44 3.84 -3.31
C TYR A 431 26.57 3.23 -4.15
N ALA A 432 26.23 2.72 -5.31
CA ALA A 432 27.18 2.30 -6.33
C ALA A 432 27.39 3.46 -7.32
N ALA A 433 28.64 3.86 -7.53
CA ALA A 433 28.97 4.94 -8.47
C ALA A 433 28.74 4.55 -9.94
N TYR A 434 28.90 3.26 -10.26
CA TYR A 434 28.72 2.67 -11.59
C TYR A 434 28.41 1.17 -11.46
N ARG A 435 28.04 0.53 -12.57
CA ARG A 435 27.70 -0.91 -12.64
C ARG A 435 28.88 -1.76 -12.18
N GLY A 436 28.68 -2.61 -11.16
CA GLY A 436 29.72 -3.46 -10.57
C GLY A 436 30.69 -2.73 -9.63
N ALA A 437 30.50 -1.44 -9.34
CA ALA A 437 31.28 -0.74 -8.33
C ALA A 437 30.91 -1.21 -6.92
N PRO A 438 31.86 -1.25 -5.97
CA PRO A 438 31.52 -1.45 -4.57
C PRO A 438 30.63 -0.29 -4.07
N PHE A 439 29.65 -0.63 -3.24
CA PHE A 439 28.73 0.33 -2.67
C PHE A 439 29.45 1.16 -1.60
N SER A 440 29.67 2.43 -1.92
CA SER A 440 30.36 3.40 -1.07
C SER A 440 29.36 4.12 -0.17
N ASN A 441 29.77 4.48 1.05
CA ASN A 441 28.90 5.17 1.99
C ASN A 441 28.72 6.65 1.62
N THR A 442 27.53 7.18 1.89
CA THR A 442 27.29 8.64 1.90
C THR A 442 27.59 9.28 3.26
N THR A 443 27.73 8.47 4.32
CA THR A 443 27.97 8.88 5.72
C THR A 443 29.34 8.40 6.21
N SER A 444 30.10 9.27 6.87
CA SER A 444 31.41 8.95 7.45
C SER A 444 31.27 7.96 8.62
N GLY A 445 31.81 6.73 8.49
CA GLY A 445 31.98 5.79 9.61
C GLY A 445 31.46 4.36 9.39
N THR A 446 30.66 4.11 8.35
CA THR A 446 30.16 2.76 8.02
C THR A 446 31.08 2.04 7.01
N ARG A 447 31.04 0.70 7.00
CA ARG A 447 31.84 -0.14 6.09
C ARG A 447 31.18 -0.16 4.69
N ALA A 448 31.98 -0.08 3.63
CA ALA A 448 31.50 -0.20 2.25
C ALA A 448 31.00 -1.64 1.98
N LEU A 449 29.97 -1.79 1.13
CA LEU A 449 29.47 -3.10 0.71
C LEU A 449 30.18 -3.52 -0.58
N ALA A 450 30.63 -4.77 -0.67
CA ALA A 450 31.24 -5.28 -1.90
C ALA A 450 30.19 -5.40 -3.03
N ALA A 451 30.63 -5.30 -4.29
CA ALA A 451 29.73 -5.37 -5.45
C ALA A 451 29.13 -6.78 -5.66
N ASP A 452 29.84 -7.81 -5.22
CA ASP A 452 29.49 -9.23 -5.21
C ASP A 452 28.86 -9.69 -3.89
N SER A 453 28.39 -8.74 -3.07
CA SER A 453 27.73 -9.02 -1.80
C SER A 453 26.50 -9.91 -1.99
N SER A 454 26.42 -10.97 -1.18
CA SER A 454 25.27 -11.88 -1.14
C SER A 454 23.95 -11.16 -0.81
N LEU A 455 24.02 -10.08 -0.03
CA LEU A 455 22.87 -9.20 0.23
C LEU A 455 22.39 -8.52 -1.05
N VAL A 456 23.31 -8.00 -1.88
CA VAL A 456 22.97 -7.36 -3.15
C VAL A 456 22.38 -8.38 -4.12
N GLU A 457 22.89 -9.61 -4.15
CA GLU A 457 22.34 -10.68 -4.99
C GLU A 457 20.89 -11.03 -4.60
N VAL A 458 20.62 -11.20 -3.31
CA VAL A 458 19.27 -11.49 -2.80
C VAL A 458 18.32 -10.32 -3.07
N LEU A 459 18.77 -9.08 -2.84
CA LEU A 459 17.96 -7.90 -3.14
C LEU A 459 17.73 -7.74 -4.64
N THR A 460 18.68 -8.10 -5.50
CA THR A 460 18.53 -8.02 -6.96
C THR A 460 17.43 -8.95 -7.45
N ARG A 461 17.25 -10.12 -6.81
CA ARG A 461 16.17 -11.07 -7.11
C ARG A 461 14.80 -10.63 -6.57
N SER A 462 14.75 -9.74 -5.59
CA SER A 462 13.51 -9.18 -5.05
C SER A 462 12.99 -8.04 -5.93
N THR A 463 11.69 -8.03 -6.22
CA THR A 463 11.02 -6.95 -6.96
C THR A 463 10.59 -5.78 -6.06
N ASP A 464 10.59 -5.99 -4.74
CA ASP A 464 10.11 -4.98 -3.81
C ASP A 464 11.13 -3.85 -3.63
N ALA A 465 10.63 -2.61 -3.61
CA ALA A 465 11.45 -1.42 -3.36
C ALA A 465 11.84 -1.33 -1.89
N ALA A 466 10.94 -1.68 -0.95
CA ALA A 466 11.21 -1.73 0.48
C ALA A 466 11.16 -3.19 0.96
N VAL A 467 12.31 -3.73 1.35
CA VAL A 467 12.47 -5.13 1.77
C VAL A 467 12.66 -5.18 3.29
N PRO A 468 11.83 -5.94 4.05
CA PRO A 468 12.03 -6.10 5.48
C PRO A 468 13.24 -7.00 5.76
N VAL A 469 14.05 -6.61 6.75
CA VAL A 469 15.15 -7.44 7.25
C VAL A 469 14.55 -8.53 8.14
N THR A 470 14.50 -9.76 7.63
CA THR A 470 13.94 -10.92 8.32
C THR A 470 15.03 -11.94 8.68
N ASP A 471 14.75 -12.81 9.65
CA ASP A 471 15.62 -13.95 9.98
C ASP A 471 15.81 -14.91 8.80
N ALA A 472 14.93 -14.88 7.79
CA ALA A 472 15.12 -15.61 6.54
C ALA A 472 16.20 -14.94 5.69
N LEU A 473 16.12 -13.61 5.51
CA LEU A 473 17.14 -12.83 4.80
C LEU A 473 18.52 -13.04 5.42
N LEU A 474 18.63 -12.98 6.75
CA LEU A 474 19.89 -13.17 7.48
C LEU A 474 20.50 -14.58 7.30
N ARG A 475 19.72 -15.59 6.91
CA ARG A 475 20.22 -16.95 6.61
C ARG A 475 20.79 -17.09 5.20
N PHE A 476 20.35 -16.27 4.27
CA PHE A 476 20.82 -16.29 2.86
C PHE A 476 22.02 -15.37 2.63
N VAL A 477 22.39 -14.58 3.63
CA VAL A 477 23.37 -13.51 3.53
C VAL A 477 24.63 -13.91 4.31
N GLY A 478 25.80 -13.71 3.71
CA GLY A 478 27.10 -14.08 4.27
C GLY A 478 27.45 -13.31 5.55
N THR A 479 28.45 -13.80 6.29
CA THR A 479 28.84 -13.26 7.61
C THR A 479 29.25 -11.79 7.58
N SER A 480 29.89 -11.31 6.51
CA SER A 480 30.26 -9.90 6.32
C SER A 480 29.04 -8.98 6.14
N ASP A 481 28.05 -9.43 5.39
CA ASP A 481 26.84 -8.67 5.09
C ASP A 481 25.87 -8.67 6.29
N ALA A 482 25.80 -9.79 7.04
CA ALA A 482 25.07 -9.87 8.30
C ALA A 482 25.64 -8.93 9.37
N ALA A 483 26.97 -8.74 9.41
CA ALA A 483 27.62 -7.77 10.27
C ALA A 483 27.30 -6.32 9.86
N TRP A 484 27.18 -6.04 8.56
CA TRP A 484 26.75 -4.73 8.06
C TRP A 484 25.29 -4.41 8.43
N LEU A 485 24.38 -5.37 8.28
CA LEU A 485 22.97 -5.24 8.69
C LEU A 485 22.82 -5.05 10.20
N SER A 486 23.60 -5.80 10.99
CA SER A 486 23.59 -5.69 12.46
C SER A 486 24.18 -4.35 12.93
N GLY A 487 25.26 -3.88 12.28
CA GLY A 487 25.89 -2.60 12.61
C GLY A 487 25.07 -1.37 12.19
N SER A 488 24.19 -1.50 11.20
CA SER A 488 23.26 -0.46 10.78
C SER A 488 21.92 -0.49 11.54
N CYS A 489 21.67 -1.51 12.36
CA CYS A 489 20.41 -1.75 13.07
C CYS A 489 19.17 -1.72 12.15
N ALA A 490 19.32 -2.17 10.90
CA ALA A 490 18.30 -2.03 9.86
C ALA A 490 17.12 -2.98 10.09
N GLU A 491 15.90 -2.44 10.15
CA GLU A 491 14.65 -3.23 10.07
C GLU A 491 14.12 -3.31 8.64
N HIS A 492 14.36 -2.28 7.82
CA HIS A 492 13.93 -2.23 6.42
C HIS A 492 15.05 -1.72 5.52
N LEU A 493 15.11 -2.26 4.31
CA LEU A 493 16.05 -1.87 3.26
C LEU A 493 15.26 -1.26 2.10
N LEU A 494 15.49 0.02 1.83
CA LEU A 494 14.96 0.69 0.64
C LEU A 494 15.98 0.59 -0.50
N CYS A 495 15.60 -0.08 -1.57
CA CYS A 495 16.40 -0.23 -2.77
C CYS A 495 16.02 0.83 -3.80
N ILE A 496 16.98 1.65 -4.22
CA ILE A 496 16.84 2.57 -5.35
C ILE A 496 17.43 1.88 -6.57
N ARG A 497 16.57 1.58 -7.54
CA ARG A 497 16.94 0.80 -8.72
C ARG A 497 17.00 1.66 -9.96
N LEU A 498 17.98 1.39 -10.81
CA LEU A 498 18.08 1.92 -12.16
C LEU A 498 18.11 0.73 -13.11
N THR A 499 17.13 0.61 -14.00
CA THR A 499 17.08 -0.45 -15.02
C THR A 499 17.24 -1.88 -14.45
N GLY A 500 16.63 -2.16 -13.29
CA GLY A 500 16.70 -3.46 -12.60
C GLY A 500 17.90 -3.64 -11.66
N GLU A 501 18.94 -2.82 -11.81
CA GLU A 501 20.13 -2.86 -10.95
C GLU A 501 19.98 -1.94 -9.75
N ILE A 502 20.54 -2.34 -8.61
CA ILE A 502 20.50 -1.55 -7.39
C ILE A 502 21.62 -0.52 -7.42
N VAL A 503 21.26 0.77 -7.44
CA VAL A 503 22.21 1.88 -7.43
C VAL A 503 22.37 2.45 -6.02
N GLY A 504 21.34 2.34 -5.18
CA GLY A 504 21.39 2.77 -3.79
C GLY A 504 20.64 1.83 -2.87
N ILE A 505 21.18 1.62 -1.67
CA ILE A 505 20.51 0.90 -0.58
C ILE A 505 20.47 1.84 0.62
N ILE A 506 19.26 2.09 1.12
CA ILE A 506 19.04 2.88 2.34
C ILE A 506 18.51 1.92 3.41
N ALA A 507 19.34 1.66 4.40
CA ALA A 507 19.02 0.89 5.59
C ALA A 507 18.36 1.78 6.65
N LEU A 508 17.14 1.40 7.03
CA LEU A 508 16.27 2.13 7.95
C LEU A 508 16.16 1.35 9.26
N ALA A 509 16.60 1.95 10.36
CA ALA A 509 16.40 1.40 11.69
C ALA A 509 15.00 1.70 12.24
N GLU A 510 14.71 1.24 13.46
CA GLU A 510 13.41 1.43 14.10
C GLU A 510 12.99 2.91 14.13
N ARG A 511 11.71 3.18 13.88
CA ARG A 511 11.17 4.53 13.93
C ARG A 511 11.24 5.07 15.36
N SER A 512 11.68 6.34 15.54
CA SER A 512 11.71 7.01 16.86
C SER A 512 10.35 7.09 17.57
N SER A 513 9.25 6.76 16.89
CA SER A 513 7.88 6.77 17.42
C SER A 513 7.39 5.44 18.03
N GLU A 514 8.29 4.49 18.34
CA GLU A 514 7.98 3.15 18.90
C GLU A 514 6.99 2.31 18.05
N ARG A 515 6.90 2.57 16.73
CA ARG A 515 6.03 1.84 15.80
C ARG A 515 6.86 1.29 14.63
N PRO A 516 6.71 0.00 14.26
CA PRO A 516 7.31 -0.52 13.03
C PRO A 516 6.69 0.15 11.81
N TYR A 517 7.44 0.17 10.72
CA TYR A 517 6.99 0.66 9.42
C TYR A 517 5.71 -0.07 8.99
N ASN A 518 4.67 0.70 8.68
CA ASN A 518 3.39 0.17 8.23
C ASN A 518 3.33 0.10 6.68
N VAL A 519 2.26 -0.46 6.12
CA VAL A 519 2.10 -0.62 4.66
C VAL A 519 2.07 0.72 3.92
N GLU A 520 1.51 1.78 4.52
CA GLU A 520 1.52 3.13 3.94
C GLU A 520 2.93 3.73 3.98
N ASP A 521 3.69 3.52 5.06
CA ASP A 521 5.10 3.93 5.14
C ASP A 521 5.92 3.20 4.06
N CYS A 522 5.69 1.90 3.85
CA CYS A 522 6.38 1.12 2.81
C CYS A 522 5.99 1.59 1.40
N ARG A 523 4.73 1.95 1.17
CA ARG A 523 4.27 2.53 -0.11
C ARG A 523 4.92 3.88 -0.36
N PHE A 524 5.00 4.73 0.65
CA PHE A 524 5.68 6.01 0.55
C PHE A 524 7.18 5.87 0.31
N LEU A 525 7.84 4.94 1.01
CA LEU A 525 9.26 4.63 0.75
C LEU A 525 9.44 4.16 -0.70
N ALA A 526 8.54 3.32 -1.22
CA ALA A 526 8.56 2.90 -2.61
C ALA A 526 8.37 4.08 -3.58
N GLU A 527 7.47 5.02 -3.30
CA GLU A 527 7.26 6.25 -4.08
C GLU A 527 8.51 7.15 -4.06
N LEU A 528 9.17 7.30 -2.91
CA LEU A 528 10.44 8.03 -2.81
C LEU A 528 11.55 7.33 -3.62
N SER A 529 11.66 6.00 -3.54
CA SER A 529 12.62 5.23 -4.33
C SER A 529 12.38 5.37 -5.82
N GLN A 530 11.12 5.32 -6.27
CA GLN A 530 10.76 5.57 -7.67
C GLN A 530 11.10 7.00 -8.10
N THR A 531 10.80 8.00 -7.26
CA THR A 531 11.13 9.40 -7.54
C THR A 531 12.64 9.60 -7.66
N ALA A 532 13.42 9.00 -6.76
CA ALA A 532 14.88 9.01 -6.82
C ALA A 532 15.42 8.27 -8.06
N ALA A 533 14.85 7.11 -8.38
CA ALA A 533 15.21 6.31 -9.57
C ALA A 533 14.98 7.08 -10.88
N VAL A 534 13.86 7.80 -11.00
CA VAL A 534 13.56 8.66 -12.15
C VAL A 534 14.60 9.77 -12.28
N HIS A 535 14.99 10.43 -11.19
CA HIS A 535 16.05 11.44 -11.24
C HIS A 535 17.43 10.84 -11.57
N LEU A 536 17.77 9.64 -11.09
CA LEU A 536 18.99 8.94 -11.49
C LEU A 536 19.07 8.68 -13.00
N GLN A 537 17.93 8.46 -13.67
CA GLN A 537 17.88 8.31 -15.14
C GLN A 537 18.24 9.60 -15.90
N HIS A 538 18.06 10.74 -15.25
CA HIS A 538 18.30 12.07 -15.82
C HIS A 538 19.66 12.66 -15.43
N LEU A 539 20.40 12.03 -14.50
CA LEU A 539 21.74 12.48 -14.16
C LEU A 539 22.71 12.28 -15.35
N PRO A 540 23.55 13.28 -15.67
CA PRO A 540 24.63 13.13 -16.64
C PRO A 540 25.59 12.02 -16.17
N ARG A 541 25.71 10.93 -16.94
CA ARG A 541 26.62 9.82 -16.62
C ARG A 541 28.07 10.30 -16.73
N ARG A 542 28.75 10.47 -15.59
CA ARG A 542 30.23 10.48 -15.55
C ARG A 542 30.72 9.04 -15.73
N GLN A 543 31.33 8.72 -16.86
CA GLN A 543 32.25 7.57 -16.93
C GLN A 543 33.54 7.90 -16.17
N PRO A 544 34.13 6.97 -15.41
CA PRO A 544 35.41 7.20 -14.77
C PRO A 544 36.50 7.33 -15.85
N SER A 545 37.31 8.35 -15.71
CA SER A 545 38.58 8.51 -16.42
C SER A 545 39.57 7.42 -16.00
N GLN A 546 40.26 6.88 -17.01
CA GLN A 546 41.60 6.30 -16.99
C GLN A 546 41.80 4.90 -16.37
N GLN A 547 41.69 3.89 -17.23
CA GLN A 547 42.86 3.03 -17.48
C GLN A 547 42.95 2.72 -18.98
N GLN A 548 44.19 2.77 -19.46
CA GLN A 548 44.58 2.80 -20.87
C GLN A 548 44.02 1.62 -21.66
N ASP A 549 43.33 1.93 -22.77
CA ASP A 549 43.59 1.22 -24.01
C ASP A 549 43.48 2.19 -25.19
N SER A 550 44.62 2.38 -25.83
CA SER A 550 44.80 3.23 -27.00
C SER A 550 44.50 2.37 -28.23
N ARG A 551 43.24 2.43 -28.73
CA ARG A 551 42.77 2.15 -30.12
C ARG A 551 41.25 1.90 -30.20
N GLY A 552 40.43 2.71 -29.52
CA GLY A 552 38.96 2.63 -29.59
C GLY A 552 38.36 3.81 -30.35
N ASP A 553 37.58 3.51 -31.38
CA ASP A 553 36.89 4.43 -32.30
C ASP A 553 36.15 5.59 -31.59
N SER A 554 36.27 6.82 -32.13
CA SER A 554 35.69 8.06 -31.55
C SER A 554 34.15 8.05 -31.49
N SER A 555 33.53 7.04 -32.11
CA SER A 555 32.10 6.75 -32.14
C SER A 555 31.51 6.26 -30.81
N THR A 556 32.33 5.83 -29.84
CA THR A 556 31.86 5.24 -28.57
C THR A 556 31.83 6.18 -27.37
N ARG A 557 32.37 7.40 -27.50
CA ARG A 557 32.31 8.43 -26.43
C ARG A 557 30.98 9.19 -26.51
N PRO A 558 30.32 9.50 -25.37
CA PRO A 558 29.08 10.28 -25.38
C PRO A 558 29.34 11.67 -25.97
N ALA A 559 28.44 12.13 -26.85
CA ALA A 559 28.53 13.46 -27.43
C ALA A 559 28.30 14.54 -26.36
N MET A 560 28.70 15.77 -26.65
CA MET A 560 28.47 16.92 -25.77
C MET A 560 27.31 17.75 -26.30
N GLU A 561 26.27 17.99 -25.51
CA GLU A 561 25.09 18.78 -25.86
C GLU A 561 25.12 20.15 -25.16
N CYS A 562 24.85 21.22 -25.88
CA CYS A 562 24.73 22.54 -25.29
C CYS A 562 23.42 22.71 -24.51
N SER A 563 23.52 23.14 -23.25
CA SER A 563 22.36 23.46 -22.40
C SER A 563 21.46 24.58 -22.94
N GLY A 564 22.04 25.55 -23.69
CA GLY A 564 21.34 26.68 -24.29
C GLY A 564 20.74 26.37 -25.67
N CYS A 565 21.60 26.24 -26.69
CA CYS A 565 21.13 26.08 -28.08
C CYS A 565 20.83 24.62 -28.48
N GLY A 566 21.17 23.64 -27.64
CA GLY A 566 20.96 22.23 -27.93
C GLY A 566 21.91 21.63 -28.97
N GLU A 567 22.92 22.37 -29.44
CA GLU A 567 23.92 21.88 -30.40
C GLU A 567 24.67 20.68 -29.83
N VAL A 568 24.83 19.63 -30.63
CA VAL A 568 25.53 18.39 -30.26
C VAL A 568 26.88 18.36 -30.97
N SER A 569 27.93 18.46 -30.15
CA SER A 569 29.33 18.46 -30.55
C SER A 569 30.00 17.11 -30.31
N GLY A 570 31.10 16.86 -31.01
CA GLY A 570 31.96 15.71 -30.77
C GLY A 570 32.50 15.67 -29.33
N PRO A 571 32.93 14.49 -28.86
CA PRO A 571 33.37 14.26 -27.47
C PRO A 571 34.62 15.06 -27.08
N ASP A 572 35.33 15.64 -28.05
CA ASP A 572 36.59 16.37 -27.85
C ASP A 572 36.38 17.85 -27.50
N ILE A 573 35.15 18.38 -27.60
CA ILE A 573 34.82 19.77 -27.25
C ILE A 573 34.25 19.82 -25.84
N VAL A 574 35.05 20.32 -24.88
CA VAL A 574 34.69 20.39 -23.45
C VAL A 574 34.70 21.84 -22.97
N GLY A 575 33.77 22.20 -22.08
CA GLY A 575 33.67 23.54 -21.50
C GLY A 575 32.41 24.26 -21.99
N THR A 576 32.59 25.28 -22.84
CA THR A 576 31.50 26.12 -23.34
C THR A 576 31.24 25.87 -24.83
N CYS A 577 29.98 26.04 -25.23
CA CYS A 577 29.53 25.85 -26.59
C CYS A 577 30.17 26.92 -27.51
N PRO A 578 30.83 26.52 -28.61
CA PRO A 578 31.46 27.47 -29.54
C PRO A 578 30.44 28.37 -30.26
N ALA A 579 29.17 27.96 -30.34
CA ALA A 579 28.13 28.73 -31.01
C ALA A 579 27.48 29.81 -30.12
N CYS A 580 27.31 29.55 -28.82
CA CYS A 580 26.53 30.43 -27.94
C CYS A 580 27.09 30.64 -26.52
N GLY A 581 28.28 30.11 -26.21
CA GLY A 581 28.97 30.32 -24.93
C GLY A 581 28.39 29.60 -23.71
N HIS A 582 27.25 28.90 -23.84
CA HIS A 582 26.63 28.15 -22.74
C HIS A 582 27.38 26.85 -22.41
N PRO A 583 27.31 26.34 -21.17
CA PRO A 583 28.00 25.10 -20.79
C PRO A 583 27.50 23.89 -21.60
N LEU A 584 28.44 23.01 -21.93
CA LEU A 584 28.21 21.73 -22.60
C LEU A 584 27.99 20.63 -21.54
N ASP A 585 26.90 19.88 -21.69
CA ASP A 585 26.53 18.71 -20.89
C ASP A 585 26.67 17.42 -21.72
N PHE A 586 26.52 16.25 -21.09
CA PHE A 586 26.50 14.98 -21.84
C PHE A 586 25.19 14.81 -22.61
N CYS A 587 25.29 14.56 -23.91
CA CYS A 587 24.19 14.14 -24.76
C CYS A 587 23.74 12.72 -24.37
N GLN A 588 22.43 12.45 -24.44
CA GLN A 588 21.90 11.11 -24.19
C GLN A 588 22.25 10.09 -25.29
N LEU A 589 22.62 10.58 -26.47
CA LEU A 589 22.99 9.80 -27.64
C LEU A 589 24.47 9.99 -27.98
N PRO A 590 25.10 9.01 -28.63
CA PRO A 590 26.43 9.16 -29.20
C PRO A 590 26.39 10.16 -30.36
N PRO A 591 27.55 10.66 -30.83
CA PRO A 591 27.61 11.53 -32.01
C PRO A 591 26.96 10.89 -33.25
N ILE A 592 27.00 9.56 -33.36
CA ILE A 592 26.44 8.78 -34.46
C ILE A 592 25.64 7.60 -33.90
N VAL A 593 24.35 7.51 -34.22
CA VAL A 593 23.47 6.39 -33.88
C VAL A 593 23.34 5.42 -35.05
N GLY A 594 23.33 4.11 -34.78
CA GLY A 594 23.17 3.06 -35.81
C GLY A 594 24.30 3.06 -36.87
N GLY A 595 25.43 3.71 -36.57
CA GLY A 595 26.56 3.86 -37.49
C GLY A 595 26.28 4.73 -38.74
N LYS A 596 25.20 5.52 -38.76
CA LYS A 596 24.85 6.37 -39.92
C LYS A 596 24.09 7.66 -39.60
N PHE A 597 23.47 7.77 -38.43
CA PHE A 597 22.68 8.96 -38.06
C PHE A 597 23.51 9.88 -37.17
N ARG A 598 24.13 10.92 -37.75
CA ARG A 598 24.91 11.91 -37.01
C ARG A 598 23.98 12.88 -36.29
N ILE A 599 24.01 12.89 -34.97
CA ILE A 599 23.20 13.80 -34.15
C ILE A 599 23.76 15.23 -34.28
N GLN A 600 22.90 16.19 -34.61
CA GLN A 600 23.29 17.59 -34.84
C GLN A 600 22.86 18.50 -33.70
N ARG A 601 21.57 18.49 -33.35
CA ARG A 601 21.05 19.32 -32.25
C ARG A 601 19.76 18.79 -31.67
N ARG A 602 19.45 19.13 -30.43
CA ARG A 602 18.14 18.86 -29.83
C ARG A 602 17.07 19.77 -30.46
N ILE A 603 15.93 19.18 -30.84
CA ILE A 603 14.77 19.90 -31.41
C ILE A 603 13.52 19.86 -30.52
N GLY A 604 13.47 18.95 -29.54
CA GLY A 604 12.36 18.89 -28.59
C GLY A 604 12.69 18.07 -27.34
N ARG A 605 12.06 18.39 -26.21
CA ARG A 605 12.16 17.65 -24.95
C ARG A 605 10.78 17.59 -24.30
N GLY A 606 10.27 16.40 -24.02
CA GLY A 606 8.95 16.19 -23.42
C GLY A 606 8.85 14.92 -22.57
N GLY A 607 7.65 14.61 -22.08
CA GLY A 607 7.40 13.46 -21.19
C GLY A 607 7.63 12.08 -21.83
N MET A 608 7.78 12.01 -23.15
CA MET A 608 8.01 10.78 -23.91
C MET A 608 9.45 10.61 -24.42
N GLY A 609 10.36 11.50 -24.04
CA GLY A 609 11.77 11.46 -24.44
C GLY A 609 12.30 12.75 -25.05
N ILE A 610 13.52 12.67 -25.60
CA ILE A 610 14.20 13.79 -26.27
C ILE A 610 14.21 13.52 -27.77
N VAL A 611 13.92 14.56 -28.56
CA VAL A 611 13.98 14.51 -30.02
C VAL A 611 15.15 15.34 -30.51
N TYR A 612 15.99 14.74 -31.33
CA TYR A 612 17.16 15.35 -31.95
C TYR A 612 16.98 15.45 -33.46
N LEU A 613 17.49 16.52 -34.06
CA LEU A 613 17.78 16.57 -35.49
C LEU A 613 19.08 15.81 -35.73
N ALA A 614 19.07 14.93 -36.72
CA ALA A 614 20.25 14.19 -37.15
C ALA A 614 20.35 14.17 -38.68
N LYS A 615 21.57 13.94 -39.17
CA LYS A 615 21.86 13.70 -40.59
C LYS A 615 22.02 12.22 -40.82
N ASP A 616 21.24 11.65 -41.73
CA ASP A 616 21.54 10.32 -42.30
C ASP A 616 22.71 10.48 -43.27
N GLU A 617 23.91 10.05 -42.86
CA GLU A 617 25.13 10.22 -43.64
C GLU A 617 25.15 9.36 -44.91
N ARG A 618 24.35 8.30 -44.96
CA ARG A 618 24.25 7.44 -46.15
C ARG A 618 23.29 8.01 -47.18
N LEU A 619 22.13 8.47 -46.74
CA LEU A 619 21.09 9.02 -47.62
C LEU A 619 21.15 10.55 -47.78
N GLN A 620 22.08 11.21 -47.07
CA GLN A 620 22.31 12.66 -47.11
C GLN A 620 21.05 13.50 -46.84
N ARG A 621 20.17 13.01 -45.97
CA ARG A 621 18.91 13.67 -45.59
C ARG A 621 18.82 13.93 -44.09
N ASP A 622 17.99 14.88 -43.73
CA ASP A 622 17.74 15.23 -42.33
C ASP A 622 16.63 14.32 -41.77
N VAL A 623 16.82 13.84 -40.54
CA VAL A 623 15.90 12.93 -39.85
C VAL A 623 15.70 13.38 -38.41
N ALA A 624 14.53 13.06 -37.86
CA ALA A 624 14.26 13.24 -36.44
C ALA A 624 14.58 11.94 -35.69
N VAL A 625 15.32 12.05 -34.60
CA VAL A 625 15.78 10.92 -33.78
C VAL A 625 15.20 11.08 -32.38
N LYS A 626 14.26 10.21 -32.01
CA LYS A 626 13.57 10.26 -30.72
C LYS A 626 14.09 9.15 -29.80
N THR A 627 14.55 9.55 -28.62
CA THR A 627 14.91 8.60 -27.56
C THR A 627 13.64 8.10 -26.87
N LEU A 628 13.53 6.78 -26.72
CA LEU A 628 12.45 6.15 -25.96
C LEU A 628 12.96 5.76 -24.56
N PRO A 629 12.06 5.58 -23.57
CA PRO A 629 12.45 5.08 -22.26
C PRO A 629 13.10 3.69 -22.36
N TYR A 630 13.82 3.29 -21.31
CA TYR A 630 14.33 1.91 -21.19
C TYR A 630 13.16 0.93 -21.14
N ILE A 631 13.27 -0.16 -21.87
CA ILE A 631 12.21 -1.16 -21.99
C ILE A 631 12.73 -2.56 -21.71
N SER A 632 11.87 -3.46 -21.23
CA SER A 632 12.22 -4.87 -21.07
C SER A 632 12.40 -5.55 -22.43
N VAL A 633 13.15 -6.65 -22.50
CA VAL A 633 13.37 -7.42 -23.75
C VAL A 633 12.03 -7.86 -24.40
N ALA A 634 11.01 -8.13 -23.59
CA ALA A 634 9.67 -8.47 -24.08
C ALA A 634 8.95 -7.25 -24.71
N ALA A 635 9.09 -6.08 -24.10
CA ALA A 635 8.57 -4.82 -24.63
C ALA A 635 9.34 -4.37 -25.90
N GLU A 636 10.63 -4.66 -26.00
CA GLU A 636 11.46 -4.39 -27.19
C GLU A 636 10.96 -5.15 -28.42
N ARG A 637 10.77 -6.46 -28.32
CA ARG A 637 10.19 -7.26 -29.42
C ARG A 637 8.77 -6.84 -29.81
N ARG A 638 8.04 -6.22 -28.91
CA ARG A 638 6.71 -5.67 -29.20
C ARG A 638 6.83 -4.33 -29.92
N LEU A 639 7.69 -3.45 -29.42
CA LEU A 639 8.01 -2.17 -30.04
C LEU A 639 8.53 -2.35 -31.47
N GLU A 640 9.42 -3.31 -31.70
CA GLU A 640 9.92 -3.67 -33.04
C GLU A 640 8.79 -4.08 -33.97
N ARG A 641 7.90 -4.98 -33.54
CA ARG A 641 6.75 -5.43 -34.35
C ARG A 641 5.79 -4.28 -34.68
N GLU A 642 5.54 -3.40 -33.72
CA GLU A 642 4.67 -2.24 -33.94
C GLU A 642 5.34 -1.20 -34.85
N ALA A 643 6.63 -0.91 -34.67
CA ALA A 643 7.39 -0.02 -35.55
C ALA A 643 7.44 -0.55 -36.98
N GLN A 644 7.62 -1.86 -37.17
CA GLN A 644 7.58 -2.51 -38.48
C GLN A 644 6.20 -2.39 -39.14
N PHE A 645 5.12 -2.53 -38.36
CA PHE A 645 3.76 -2.37 -38.89
C PHE A 645 3.50 -0.93 -39.33
N MET A 646 3.91 0.05 -38.52
CA MET A 646 3.76 1.48 -38.86
C MET A 646 4.67 1.94 -39.99
N ALA A 647 5.87 1.39 -40.13
CA ALA A 647 6.77 1.71 -41.23
C ALA A 647 6.19 1.35 -42.62
N ARG A 648 5.15 0.50 -42.67
CA ARG A 648 4.42 0.18 -43.91
C ARG A 648 3.39 1.24 -44.30
N VAL A 649 3.04 2.15 -43.39
CA VAL A 649 2.09 3.22 -43.67
C VAL A 649 2.82 4.39 -44.34
N SER A 650 2.69 4.49 -45.66
CA SER A 650 3.12 5.67 -46.42
C SER A 650 1.91 6.53 -46.76
N HIS A 651 1.95 7.82 -46.40
CA HIS A 651 0.92 8.79 -46.75
C HIS A 651 1.45 10.24 -46.62
N PRO A 652 1.06 11.19 -47.48
CA PRO A 652 1.53 12.58 -47.42
C PRO A 652 1.28 13.28 -46.07
N HIS A 653 0.25 12.88 -45.33
CA HIS A 653 -0.15 13.48 -44.04
C HIS A 653 0.18 12.62 -42.81
N VAL A 654 1.07 11.64 -42.96
CA VAL A 654 1.55 10.75 -41.89
C VAL A 654 3.07 10.72 -41.99
N ALA A 655 3.78 11.11 -40.92
CA ALA A 655 5.25 11.10 -40.94
C ALA A 655 5.80 9.68 -41.04
N SER A 656 6.80 9.49 -41.91
CA SER A 656 7.38 8.17 -42.15
C SER A 656 8.33 7.75 -41.03
N ILE A 657 8.31 6.46 -40.67
CA ILE A 657 9.32 5.84 -39.81
C ILE A 657 10.42 5.26 -40.71
N TYR A 658 11.66 5.67 -40.47
CA TYR A 658 12.82 5.25 -41.27
C TYR A 658 13.63 4.13 -40.64
N SER A 659 13.78 4.13 -39.33
CA SER A 659 14.53 3.09 -38.62
C SER A 659 14.13 3.00 -37.15
N LEU A 660 14.37 1.82 -36.56
CA LEU A 660 14.42 1.63 -35.12
C LEU A 660 15.83 1.15 -34.80
N GLU A 661 16.58 1.96 -34.09
CA GLU A 661 17.97 1.72 -33.70
C GLU A 661 18.05 1.48 -32.19
N ALA A 662 19.21 1.01 -31.71
CA ALA A 662 19.49 0.85 -30.29
C ALA A 662 20.75 1.63 -29.89
N TRP A 663 20.73 2.21 -28.70
CA TRP A 663 21.91 2.76 -28.04
C TRP A 663 21.94 2.29 -26.59
N GLY A 664 22.84 1.35 -26.29
CA GLY A 664 22.78 0.58 -25.05
C GLY A 664 21.44 -0.15 -24.95
N ASP A 665 20.76 -0.02 -23.81
CA ASP A 665 19.44 -0.61 -23.56
C ASP A 665 18.27 0.33 -23.94
N ARG A 666 18.54 1.41 -24.72
CA ARG A 666 17.52 2.36 -25.15
C ARG A 666 17.17 2.19 -26.63
N PRO A 667 15.89 1.98 -26.98
CA PRO A 667 15.45 2.07 -28.34
C PRO A 667 15.42 3.53 -28.80
N VAL A 668 15.75 3.74 -30.06
CA VAL A 668 15.85 5.05 -30.70
C VAL A 668 15.04 4.98 -32.00
N LEU A 669 13.95 5.75 -32.05
CA LEU A 669 13.10 5.81 -33.23
C LEU A 669 13.58 6.92 -34.17
N VAL A 670 13.81 6.57 -35.43
CA VAL A 670 14.23 7.51 -36.47
C VAL A 670 13.08 7.73 -37.44
N THR A 671 12.63 8.99 -37.55
CA THR A 671 11.47 9.39 -38.36
C THR A 671 11.80 10.53 -39.31
N GLU A 672 10.86 10.84 -40.19
CA GLU A 672 10.88 12.04 -41.02
C GLU A 672 11.04 13.32 -40.16
N TYR A 673 11.97 14.19 -40.56
CA TYR A 673 12.14 15.50 -39.97
C TYR A 673 11.23 16.52 -40.66
N LEU A 674 10.41 17.23 -39.87
CA LEU A 674 9.48 18.23 -40.34
C LEU A 674 10.00 19.64 -40.01
N SER A 675 10.63 20.27 -41.01
CA SER A 675 11.33 21.55 -40.85
C SER A 675 10.43 22.75 -40.57
N GLY A 676 9.13 22.65 -40.87
CA GLY A 676 8.12 23.68 -40.61
C GLY A 676 7.63 23.75 -39.16
N GLY A 677 8.24 22.96 -38.25
CA GLY A 677 7.93 22.95 -36.82
C GLY A 677 6.65 22.18 -36.48
N THR A 678 6.20 22.30 -35.23
CA THR A 678 4.96 21.69 -34.74
C THR A 678 3.83 22.71 -34.65
N LEU A 679 2.58 22.24 -34.62
CA LEU A 679 1.43 23.11 -34.36
C LEU A 679 1.55 23.81 -33.02
N GLN A 680 2.08 23.13 -31.98
CA GLN A 680 2.38 23.75 -30.70
C GLN A 680 3.26 24.99 -30.85
N THR A 681 4.36 24.89 -31.62
CA THR A 681 5.24 26.04 -31.86
C THR A 681 4.57 27.16 -32.67
N ARG A 682 3.69 26.82 -33.64
CA ARG A 682 2.94 27.83 -34.40
C ARG A 682 1.94 28.57 -33.52
N LEU A 683 1.24 27.89 -32.62
CA LEU A 683 0.29 28.51 -31.70
C LEU A 683 0.95 29.50 -30.72
N LEU A 684 2.25 29.35 -30.45
CA LEU A 684 3.02 30.34 -29.67
C LEU A 684 3.29 31.63 -30.45
N THR A 685 3.35 31.57 -31.79
CA THR A 685 3.62 32.74 -32.65
C THR A 685 2.39 33.60 -32.90
N GLY A 686 1.21 33.07 -32.62
CA GLY A 686 -0.05 33.77 -32.81
C GLY A 686 -1.16 32.84 -33.26
N ARG A 687 -2.34 33.42 -33.41
CA ARG A 687 -3.53 32.71 -33.84
C ARG A 687 -3.54 32.55 -35.38
N PRO A 688 -3.62 31.32 -35.93
CA PRO A 688 -3.70 31.08 -37.36
C PRO A 688 -5.05 31.52 -37.96
N GLN A 689 -5.04 31.77 -39.27
CA GLN A 689 -6.25 32.15 -40.01
C GLN A 689 -7.22 30.96 -40.14
N PRO A 690 -8.55 31.18 -40.12
CA PRO A 690 -9.52 30.09 -40.19
C PRO A 690 -9.34 29.16 -41.39
N ASN A 691 -9.05 29.71 -42.56
CA ASN A 691 -8.82 28.93 -43.78
C ASN A 691 -7.60 28.01 -43.67
N GLU A 692 -6.57 28.45 -42.95
CA GLU A 692 -5.35 27.67 -42.72
C GLU A 692 -5.65 26.48 -41.80
N VAL A 693 -6.38 26.71 -40.70
CA VAL A 693 -6.79 25.64 -39.77
C VAL A 693 -7.70 24.63 -40.43
N VAL A 694 -8.65 25.07 -41.27
CA VAL A 694 -9.50 24.18 -42.07
C VAL A 694 -8.65 23.33 -43.01
N SER A 695 -7.67 23.93 -43.70
CA SER A 695 -6.76 23.21 -44.59
C SER A 695 -5.99 22.11 -43.86
N TRP A 696 -5.43 22.42 -42.68
CA TRP A 696 -4.76 21.43 -41.84
C TRP A 696 -5.70 20.32 -41.40
N GLY A 697 -6.92 20.66 -40.97
CA GLY A 697 -7.92 19.68 -40.55
C GLY A 697 -8.29 18.70 -41.66
N LEU A 698 -8.40 19.17 -42.91
CA LEU A 698 -8.66 18.31 -44.07
C LEU A 698 -7.48 17.37 -44.36
N GLN A 699 -6.25 17.88 -44.31
CA GLN A 699 -5.02 17.11 -44.50
C GLN A 699 -4.87 16.01 -43.44
N LEU A 700 -5.05 16.37 -42.16
CA LEU A 700 -4.96 15.44 -41.04
C LEU A 700 -6.08 14.40 -41.07
N ALA A 701 -7.30 14.77 -41.48
CA ALA A 701 -8.39 13.82 -41.68
C ALA A 701 -8.10 12.78 -42.77
N GLN A 702 -7.37 13.15 -43.84
CA GLN A 702 -6.89 12.19 -44.84
C GLN A 702 -5.86 11.23 -44.23
N GLY A 703 -4.92 11.74 -43.44
CA GLY A 703 -3.95 10.92 -42.71
C GLY A 703 -4.62 9.91 -41.76
N LEU A 704 -5.58 10.37 -40.95
CA LEU A 704 -6.35 9.50 -40.06
C LEU A 704 -7.18 8.47 -40.85
N THR A 705 -7.74 8.84 -42.00
CA THR A 705 -8.47 7.89 -42.86
C THR A 705 -7.56 6.74 -43.30
N ARG A 706 -6.30 7.05 -43.66
CA ARG A 706 -5.33 6.01 -44.01
C ARG A 706 -5.01 5.11 -42.82
N LEU A 707 -4.76 5.67 -41.63
CA LEU A 707 -4.45 4.91 -40.42
C LEU A 707 -5.62 4.01 -39.99
N HIS A 708 -6.83 4.56 -39.92
CA HIS A 708 -8.03 3.82 -39.50
C HIS A 708 -8.35 2.66 -40.44
N ARG A 709 -8.07 2.78 -41.75
CA ARG A 709 -8.22 1.68 -42.72
C ARG A 709 -7.25 0.53 -42.48
N GLU A 710 -6.07 0.81 -41.96
CA GLU A 710 -5.07 -0.20 -41.56
C GLU A 710 -5.32 -0.72 -40.13
N GLY A 711 -6.45 -0.34 -39.50
CA GLY A 711 -6.81 -0.74 -38.15
C GLY A 711 -6.01 -0.02 -37.05
N LEU A 712 -5.33 1.09 -37.38
CA LEU A 712 -4.51 1.85 -36.44
C LEU A 712 -5.26 3.08 -35.92
N VAL A 713 -5.31 3.22 -34.60
CA VAL A 713 -5.81 4.42 -33.91
C VAL A 713 -4.59 5.17 -33.36
N HIS A 714 -4.53 6.49 -33.55
CA HIS A 714 -3.40 7.30 -33.12
C HIS A 714 -3.34 7.45 -31.59
N GLY A 715 -4.45 7.77 -30.95
CA GLY A 715 -4.63 7.70 -29.49
C GLY A 715 -4.11 8.89 -28.66
N ASP A 716 -3.26 9.74 -29.22
CA ASP A 716 -2.60 10.86 -28.51
C ASP A 716 -2.48 12.09 -29.41
N LEU A 717 -3.59 12.52 -30.01
CA LEU A 717 -3.59 13.74 -30.82
C LEU A 717 -3.55 14.99 -29.94
N LYS A 718 -2.52 15.79 -30.15
CA LYS A 718 -2.26 17.07 -29.48
C LYS A 718 -1.40 17.97 -30.38
N PRO A 719 -1.28 19.28 -30.09
CA PRO A 719 -0.53 20.20 -30.96
C PRO A 719 0.95 19.85 -31.15
N SER A 720 1.58 19.15 -30.20
CA SER A 720 2.99 18.71 -30.33
C SER A 720 3.17 17.53 -31.29
N ASN A 721 2.08 16.78 -31.58
CA ASN A 721 2.09 15.58 -32.43
C ASN A 721 1.58 15.89 -33.85
N ILE A 722 1.46 17.18 -34.20
CA ILE A 722 1.15 17.63 -35.56
C ILE A 722 2.32 18.51 -36.00
N GLY A 723 3.02 18.09 -37.06
CA GLY A 723 4.14 18.82 -37.63
C GLY A 723 3.88 19.28 -39.05
N PHE A 724 4.77 20.13 -39.54
CA PHE A 724 4.67 20.71 -40.88
C PHE A 724 5.94 20.48 -41.68
N ASP A 725 5.79 20.04 -42.92
CA ASP A 725 6.93 19.94 -43.84
C ASP A 725 7.39 21.33 -44.34
N ALA A 726 8.40 21.32 -45.21
CA ALA A 726 9.00 22.54 -45.76
C ALA A 726 8.03 23.38 -46.61
N VAL A 727 6.97 22.79 -47.14
CA VAL A 727 5.94 23.46 -47.96
C VAL A 727 4.74 23.87 -47.09
N GLY A 728 4.72 23.48 -45.81
CA GLY A 728 3.69 23.82 -44.85
C GLY A 728 2.52 22.84 -44.80
N ALA A 729 2.65 21.64 -45.38
CA ALA A 729 1.63 20.60 -45.26
C ALA A 729 1.67 19.95 -43.87
N ALA A 730 0.50 19.77 -43.27
CA ALA A 730 0.33 19.17 -41.96
C ALA A 730 0.49 17.65 -42.04
N LYS A 731 1.27 17.09 -41.11
CA LYS A 731 1.48 15.65 -40.94
C LYS A 731 1.32 15.23 -39.49
N LEU A 732 0.79 14.03 -39.30
CA LEU A 732 0.72 13.37 -38.00
C LEU A 732 2.11 12.83 -37.60
N LEU A 733 2.50 13.05 -36.34
CA LEU A 733 3.74 12.60 -35.71
C LEU A 733 3.44 11.65 -34.54
N ASP A 734 4.42 10.83 -34.15
CA ASP A 734 4.44 10.13 -32.85
C ASP A 734 3.20 9.26 -32.55
N PHE A 735 2.89 8.31 -33.42
CA PHE A 735 1.86 7.30 -33.21
C PHE A 735 2.28 6.32 -32.09
N GLY A 736 1.51 6.20 -31.00
CA GLY A 736 1.38 5.08 -30.02
C GLY A 736 2.59 4.31 -29.44
N LEU A 737 3.77 4.32 -30.08
CA LEU A 737 4.97 3.54 -29.79
C LEU A 737 5.52 3.81 -28.39
N ALA A 738 5.34 5.04 -27.90
CA ALA A 738 5.78 5.44 -26.57
C ALA A 738 4.99 4.75 -25.45
N GLU A 739 3.69 4.45 -25.65
CA GLU A 739 2.89 3.70 -24.67
C GLU A 739 3.23 2.20 -24.69
N THR A 740 3.55 1.65 -25.86
CA THR A 740 4.01 0.28 -26.01
C THR A 740 5.36 0.03 -25.34
N ALA A 741 6.27 1.01 -25.41
CA ALA A 741 7.54 0.99 -24.71
C ALA A 741 7.38 0.97 -23.17
N ALA A 742 6.28 1.51 -22.62
CA ALA A 742 6.08 1.71 -21.18
C ALA A 742 5.55 0.48 -20.38
N ASP A 743 5.73 -0.74 -20.90
CA ASP A 743 5.49 -2.04 -20.25
C ASP A 743 4.14 -2.18 -19.50
N ARG A 744 3.06 -2.55 -20.22
CA ARG A 744 1.81 -3.02 -19.60
C ARG A 744 1.34 -4.33 -20.23
N ASN A 745 1.41 -5.36 -19.41
CA ASN A 745 1.10 -6.77 -19.65
C ASN A 745 -0.34 -7.00 -20.18
N ARG A 746 -0.56 -7.05 -21.52
CA ARG A 746 -1.73 -7.67 -22.18
C ARG A 746 -1.41 -8.15 -23.60
N ASN A 747 -1.83 -9.36 -23.92
CA ASN A 747 -1.67 -10.05 -25.21
C ASN A 747 -2.43 -9.37 -26.37
N VAL A 748 -1.80 -9.48 -27.56
CA VAL A 748 -2.25 -9.47 -28.96
C VAL A 748 -3.62 -8.82 -29.27
N ASN A 749 -3.59 -7.84 -30.21
CA ASN A 749 -4.67 -6.98 -30.72
C ASN A 749 -5.16 -5.87 -29.78
N ARG A 750 -4.24 -5.05 -29.24
CA ARG A 750 -4.60 -3.84 -28.50
C ARG A 750 -3.50 -2.76 -28.56
N VAL A 751 -3.75 -1.69 -29.31
CA VAL A 751 -3.23 -0.34 -29.00
C VAL A 751 -4.30 0.32 -28.13
N LEU A 752 -3.87 0.69 -26.92
CA LEU A 752 -4.53 1.25 -25.73
C LEU A 752 -5.65 0.44 -25.05
N SER A 753 -5.62 0.42 -23.72
CA SER A 753 -6.79 0.37 -22.84
C SER A 753 -6.38 0.28 -21.37
N THR A 754 -6.95 1.21 -20.61
CA THR A 754 -7.57 1.05 -19.28
C THR A 754 -6.80 0.26 -18.23
N ALA A 755 -6.02 1.02 -17.43
CA ALA A 755 -5.97 0.89 -15.96
C ALA A 755 -5.10 1.95 -15.26
N ASN A 756 -4.25 2.71 -15.95
CA ASN A 756 -3.35 3.70 -15.32
C ASN A 756 -3.10 4.90 -16.25
N GLN A 757 -4.16 5.63 -16.64
CA GLN A 757 -4.06 6.82 -17.50
C GLN A 757 -3.74 8.13 -16.76
N ALA A 758 -3.41 8.09 -15.47
CA ALA A 758 -3.05 9.29 -14.72
C ALA A 758 -1.60 9.78 -14.95
N GLN A 759 -0.77 9.05 -15.70
CA GLN A 759 0.69 9.28 -15.68
C GLN A 759 1.38 9.53 -17.02
N PHE A 760 0.73 9.32 -18.18
CA PHE A 760 1.41 9.48 -19.48
C PHE A 760 0.61 10.14 -20.61
N GLY A 761 -0.67 10.46 -20.41
CA GLY A 761 -1.43 11.33 -21.30
C GLY A 761 -1.63 12.69 -20.64
N THR A 762 -1.46 13.78 -21.39
CA THR A 762 -1.92 15.08 -20.93
C THR A 762 -3.46 15.02 -20.90
N PRO A 763 -4.14 15.03 -19.74
CA PRO A 763 -5.59 14.77 -19.64
C PRO A 763 -6.45 15.80 -20.40
N PHE A 764 -5.84 16.91 -20.86
CA PHE A 764 -6.50 18.00 -21.57
C PHE A 764 -7.08 17.62 -22.93
N TYR A 765 -6.56 16.58 -23.62
CA TYR A 765 -7.06 16.17 -24.95
C TYR A 765 -7.82 14.84 -24.94
N ALA A 766 -8.01 14.23 -23.77
CA ALA A 766 -8.67 12.94 -23.64
C ALA A 766 -10.17 13.03 -23.99
N CYS A 767 -10.66 12.03 -24.72
CA CYS A 767 -12.07 11.88 -25.06
C CYS A 767 -12.88 11.48 -23.79
N PRO A 768 -14.11 12.00 -23.56
CA PRO A 768 -14.87 11.73 -22.34
C PRO A 768 -15.06 10.23 -22.03
N GLU A 769 -15.32 9.44 -23.07
CA GLU A 769 -15.54 8.00 -22.98
C GLU A 769 -14.24 7.15 -23.06
N MET A 770 -13.06 7.78 -23.09
CA MET A 770 -11.78 7.08 -23.28
C MET A 770 -11.47 6.08 -22.16
N ASP A 771 -11.96 6.31 -20.94
CA ASP A 771 -11.81 5.38 -19.81
C ASP A 771 -12.80 4.21 -19.85
N GLU A 772 -13.91 4.35 -20.59
CA GLU A 772 -15.03 3.42 -20.58
C GLU A 772 -15.00 2.45 -21.77
N ARG A 773 -14.28 2.81 -22.83
CA ARG A 773 -14.27 2.08 -24.10
C ARG A 773 -12.86 1.73 -24.57
N PRO A 774 -12.69 0.63 -25.31
CA PRO A 774 -11.45 0.38 -26.01
C PRO A 774 -11.20 1.47 -27.06
N PRO A 775 -9.94 1.72 -27.42
CA PRO A 775 -9.55 2.63 -28.49
C PRO A 775 -10.30 2.39 -29.76
N CYS A 776 -10.81 3.47 -30.29
CA CYS A 776 -11.56 3.47 -31.51
C CYS A 776 -11.29 4.77 -32.28
N PRO A 777 -11.53 4.78 -33.59
CA PRO A 777 -11.35 5.95 -34.44
C PRO A 777 -11.95 7.25 -33.88
N SER A 778 -13.07 7.18 -33.15
CA SER A 778 -13.73 8.36 -32.59
C SER A 778 -12.87 9.13 -31.58
N PHE A 779 -11.88 8.49 -30.94
CA PHE A 779 -10.95 9.16 -30.02
C PHE A 779 -10.03 10.12 -30.77
N ASP A 780 -9.55 9.71 -31.95
CA ASP A 780 -8.73 10.57 -32.81
C ASP A 780 -9.56 11.72 -33.39
N LEU A 781 -10.82 11.47 -33.75
CA LEU A 781 -11.69 12.52 -34.25
C LEU A 781 -11.97 13.59 -33.19
N TRP A 782 -12.15 13.18 -31.93
CA TRP A 782 -12.25 14.09 -30.79
C TRP A 782 -10.98 14.92 -30.63
N GLY A 783 -9.81 14.27 -30.56
CA GLY A 783 -8.52 14.95 -30.40
C GLY A 783 -8.26 15.95 -31.52
N LEU A 784 -8.50 15.55 -32.77
CA LEU A 784 -8.37 16.45 -33.93
C LEU A 784 -9.33 17.64 -33.83
N ALA A 785 -10.60 17.43 -33.52
CA ALA A 785 -11.57 18.51 -33.36
C ALA A 785 -11.13 19.51 -32.29
N LEU A 786 -10.63 19.02 -31.15
CA LEU A 786 -10.24 19.86 -30.03
C LEU A 786 -8.98 20.68 -30.35
N VAL A 787 -8.00 20.07 -31.02
CA VAL A 787 -6.78 20.78 -31.47
C VAL A 787 -7.11 21.87 -32.48
N LEU A 788 -7.99 21.59 -33.46
CA LEU A 788 -8.40 22.60 -34.44
C LEU A 788 -9.22 23.71 -33.79
N TYR A 789 -10.09 23.37 -32.83
CA TYR A 789 -10.84 24.36 -32.04
C TYR A 789 -9.89 25.25 -31.24
N GLU A 790 -8.86 24.68 -30.59
CA GLU A 790 -7.84 25.42 -29.84
C GLU A 790 -7.03 26.35 -30.76
N ALA A 791 -6.62 25.82 -31.91
CA ALA A 791 -5.89 26.59 -32.92
C ALA A 791 -6.70 27.78 -33.43
N LEU A 792 -8.01 27.59 -33.62
CA LEU A 792 -8.91 28.70 -33.82
C LEU A 792 -8.91 29.54 -32.55
N ALA A 793 -9.51 29.15 -31.43
CA ALA A 793 -9.68 29.98 -30.22
C ALA A 793 -8.45 30.82 -29.77
N GLY A 794 -7.22 30.40 -30.11
CA GLY A 794 -5.99 31.17 -29.89
C GLY A 794 -5.54 31.15 -28.43
N ARG A 795 -6.10 30.23 -27.64
CA ARG A 795 -5.86 30.04 -26.22
C ARG A 795 -5.88 28.54 -25.96
N ALA A 796 -4.86 28.02 -25.27
CA ALA A 796 -4.88 26.65 -24.77
C ALA A 796 -6.14 26.45 -23.92
N SER A 797 -6.92 25.41 -24.23
CA SER A 797 -8.34 25.33 -23.84
C SER A 797 -8.56 25.71 -22.38
N ILE A 798 -9.34 26.78 -22.21
CA ILE A 798 -9.79 27.26 -20.91
C ILE A 798 -10.75 26.20 -20.36
N HIS A 799 -10.49 25.81 -19.11
CA HIS A 799 -11.27 24.91 -18.26
C HIS A 799 -10.99 23.41 -18.40
N ALA A 800 -9.83 23.01 -17.88
CA ALA A 800 -9.77 21.77 -17.13
C ALA A 800 -10.74 21.82 -15.93
N THR A 801 -11.57 20.80 -15.76
CA THR A 801 -12.09 20.45 -14.42
C THR A 801 -10.92 20.23 -13.45
N ALA A 802 -11.15 20.10 -12.14
CA ALA A 802 -10.08 19.80 -11.17
C ALA A 802 -9.20 18.58 -11.57
N ASN A 803 -9.68 17.75 -12.49
CA ASN A 803 -9.05 16.54 -12.99
C ASN A 803 -8.37 16.71 -14.38
N GLY A 804 -8.26 17.92 -14.93
CA GLY A 804 -7.54 18.13 -16.19
C GLY A 804 -8.37 17.95 -17.48
N ARG A 805 -9.70 17.74 -17.42
CA ARG A 805 -10.53 17.45 -18.61
C ARG A 805 -11.25 18.68 -19.19
N PRO A 806 -11.50 18.74 -20.52
CA PRO A 806 -12.26 19.84 -21.14
C PRO A 806 -13.64 20.04 -20.49
N LYS A 807 -13.98 21.28 -20.14
CA LYS A 807 -15.32 21.66 -19.68
C LYS A 807 -16.25 21.83 -20.88
N LEU A 808 -17.32 21.04 -20.91
CA LEU A 808 -18.39 21.13 -21.91
C LEU A 808 -19.63 21.84 -21.31
N PRO A 809 -20.43 22.56 -22.13
CA PRO A 809 -20.21 22.85 -23.55
C PRO A 809 -19.11 23.90 -23.76
N LEU A 810 -18.47 23.87 -24.94
CA LEU A 810 -17.46 24.86 -25.34
C LEU A 810 -18.11 26.20 -25.71
N VAL A 811 -17.34 27.28 -25.59
CA VAL A 811 -17.75 28.62 -26.03
C VAL A 811 -17.85 28.64 -27.57
N PRO A 812 -18.93 29.19 -28.16
CA PRO A 812 -19.00 29.35 -29.61
C PRO A 812 -17.79 30.12 -30.17
N LEU A 813 -17.17 29.62 -31.25
CA LEU A 813 -15.99 30.26 -31.82
C LEU A 813 -16.28 31.65 -32.40
N THR A 814 -17.53 31.93 -32.77
CA THR A 814 -18.01 33.25 -33.20
C THR A 814 -17.78 34.33 -32.15
N ASP A 815 -17.84 33.95 -30.87
CA ASP A 815 -17.67 34.88 -29.75
C ASP A 815 -16.18 35.11 -29.46
N LEU A 816 -15.33 34.19 -29.92
CA LEU A 816 -13.87 34.22 -29.73
C LEU A 816 -13.13 34.74 -30.96
N HIS A 817 -13.76 34.75 -32.14
CA HIS A 817 -13.16 35.16 -33.40
C HIS A 817 -14.18 35.65 -34.41
N PRO A 818 -14.16 36.95 -34.71
CA PRO A 818 -15.07 37.54 -35.68
C PRO A 818 -15.02 36.87 -37.06
N ASP A 819 -13.85 36.38 -37.51
CA ASP A 819 -13.70 35.83 -38.86
C ASP A 819 -14.09 34.34 -38.97
N VAL A 820 -14.50 33.69 -37.86
CA VAL A 820 -15.01 32.31 -37.91
C VAL A 820 -16.50 32.33 -38.28
N SER A 821 -16.86 31.64 -39.37
CA SER A 821 -18.27 31.52 -39.77
C SER A 821 -19.11 30.75 -38.75
N THR A 822 -20.41 31.07 -38.67
CA THR A 822 -21.36 30.33 -37.82
C THR A 822 -21.39 28.84 -38.16
N THR A 823 -21.28 28.49 -39.46
CA THR A 823 -21.26 27.10 -39.94
C THR A 823 -20.01 26.35 -39.45
N LEU A 824 -18.85 27.01 -39.38
CA LEU A 824 -17.63 26.44 -38.83
C LEU A 824 -17.71 26.30 -37.30
N SER A 825 -18.29 27.28 -36.60
CA SER A 825 -18.57 27.19 -35.16
C SER A 825 -19.50 26.00 -34.84
N HIS A 826 -20.58 25.83 -35.60
CA HIS A 826 -21.52 24.71 -35.45
C HIS A 826 -20.88 23.33 -35.70
N PHE A 827 -19.92 23.25 -36.62
CA PHE A 827 -19.15 22.03 -36.83
C PHE A 827 -18.46 21.56 -35.55
N PHE A 828 -17.77 22.47 -34.84
CA PHE A 828 -17.06 22.12 -33.60
C PHE A 828 -18.01 21.75 -32.47
N VAL A 829 -19.15 22.41 -32.34
CA VAL A 829 -20.20 22.05 -31.36
C VAL A 829 -20.62 20.59 -31.56
N ARG A 830 -20.77 20.15 -32.80
CA ARG A 830 -21.19 18.77 -33.13
C ARG A 830 -20.03 17.77 -33.02
N ALA A 831 -18.84 18.12 -33.51
CA ALA A 831 -17.65 17.26 -33.48
C ALA A 831 -17.13 17.02 -32.05
N LEU A 832 -17.36 17.96 -31.12
CA LEU A 832 -16.99 17.88 -29.70
C LEU A 832 -18.20 17.60 -28.78
N SER A 833 -19.26 16.99 -29.31
CA SER A 833 -20.40 16.54 -28.52
C SER A 833 -19.99 15.46 -27.50
N ALA A 834 -20.52 15.52 -26.28
CA ALA A 834 -20.31 14.46 -25.28
C ALA A 834 -20.85 13.09 -25.77
N GLU A 835 -21.89 13.10 -26.61
CA GLU A 835 -22.51 11.89 -27.15
C GLU A 835 -21.80 11.44 -28.45
N PRO A 836 -21.13 10.26 -28.47
CA PRO A 836 -20.32 9.84 -29.61
C PRO A 836 -21.11 9.66 -30.91
N ALA A 837 -22.40 9.30 -30.81
CA ALA A 837 -23.28 9.09 -31.97
C ALA A 837 -23.55 10.39 -32.77
N LEU A 838 -23.34 11.56 -32.16
CA LEU A 838 -23.53 12.86 -32.81
C LEU A 838 -22.29 13.34 -33.57
N ARG A 839 -21.13 12.73 -33.31
CA ARG A 839 -19.84 13.05 -33.96
C ARG A 839 -19.74 12.36 -35.33
N PRO A 840 -18.81 12.79 -36.21
CA PRO A 840 -18.52 12.05 -37.43
C PRO A 840 -18.14 10.60 -37.13
N SER A 841 -18.68 9.66 -37.90
CA SER A 841 -18.45 8.22 -37.72
C SER A 841 -17.08 7.75 -38.23
N SER A 842 -16.44 8.55 -39.09
CA SER A 842 -15.13 8.27 -39.67
C SER A 842 -14.34 9.54 -39.97
N ALA A 843 -13.02 9.42 -40.12
CA ALA A 843 -12.16 10.54 -40.52
C ALA A 843 -12.52 11.11 -41.90
N ALA A 844 -12.99 10.27 -42.83
CA ALA A 844 -13.47 10.73 -44.13
C ALA A 844 -14.74 11.60 -43.99
N GLU A 845 -15.68 11.18 -43.13
CA GLU A 845 -16.87 11.97 -42.83
C GLU A 845 -16.52 13.28 -42.10
N PHE A 846 -15.57 13.25 -41.17
CA PHE A 846 -15.06 14.43 -40.49
C PHE A 846 -14.56 15.48 -41.50
N GLY A 847 -13.75 15.05 -42.48
CA GLY A 847 -13.25 15.91 -43.54
C GLY A 847 -14.36 16.49 -44.42
N LEU A 848 -15.39 15.69 -44.75
CA LEU A 848 -16.56 16.16 -45.51
C LEU A 848 -17.35 17.22 -44.74
N TRP A 849 -17.59 17.00 -43.45
CA TRP A 849 -18.29 17.96 -42.59
C TRP A 849 -17.49 19.26 -42.47
N LEU A 850 -16.18 19.18 -42.20
CA LEU A 850 -15.31 20.34 -42.09
C LEU A 850 -15.27 21.13 -43.41
N ARG A 851 -15.16 20.46 -44.56
CA ARG A 851 -15.16 21.10 -45.88
C ARG A 851 -16.46 21.85 -46.16
N ARG A 852 -17.61 21.29 -45.78
CA ARG A 852 -18.93 21.94 -45.95
C ARG A 852 -19.12 23.14 -45.03
N SER A 853 -18.43 23.15 -43.90
CA SER A 853 -18.52 24.22 -42.90
C SER A 853 -17.54 25.37 -43.15
N ALA A 854 -16.57 25.21 -44.05
CA ALA A 854 -15.62 26.25 -44.42
C ALA A 854 -16.31 27.42 -45.17
N PRO A 855 -15.91 28.68 -44.94
CA PRO A 855 -16.39 29.81 -45.74
C PRO A 855 -15.95 29.65 -47.21
N ILE A 856 -16.86 29.95 -48.15
CA ILE A 856 -16.69 29.70 -49.61
C ILE A 856 -15.62 30.60 -50.27
N THR A 857 -14.97 31.50 -49.55
CA THR A 857 -13.98 32.43 -50.13
C THR A 857 -12.58 31.82 -50.25
N ALA A 858 -12.27 31.40 -51.48
CA ALA A 858 -10.96 31.20 -52.12
C ALA A 858 -10.12 29.97 -51.71
N VAL A 859 -10.48 28.79 -52.22
CA VAL A 859 -9.46 27.80 -52.63
C VAL A 859 -8.90 28.27 -53.97
N SER A 860 -7.71 28.87 -53.99
CA SER A 860 -6.95 29.00 -55.23
C SER A 860 -6.49 27.60 -55.69
N PRO A 861 -6.74 27.20 -56.94
CA PRO A 861 -6.30 25.91 -57.46
C PRO A 861 -4.78 25.98 -57.73
N GLY A 862 -3.99 25.38 -56.84
CA GLY A 862 -2.55 25.28 -56.96
C GLY A 862 -2.07 23.83 -56.81
N ALA A 863 -1.80 23.22 -57.98
CA ALA A 863 -1.05 21.99 -58.26
C ALA A 863 -1.72 20.61 -58.00
N PRO A 864 -1.77 19.73 -59.03
CA PRO A 864 -2.34 18.38 -58.96
C PRO A 864 -1.32 17.40 -58.38
N TYR A 865 -1.74 16.54 -57.44
CA TYR A 865 -0.99 15.31 -57.17
C TYR A 865 -1.56 14.19 -58.05
N SER A 866 -0.70 13.74 -58.95
CA SER A 866 -0.86 12.61 -59.84
C SER A 866 -1.10 11.32 -59.06
N SER A 867 -2.05 10.54 -59.57
CA SER A 867 -2.17 9.11 -59.33
C SER A 867 -0.83 8.39 -59.53
N LEU A 868 -0.34 7.72 -58.49
CA LEU A 868 0.31 6.39 -58.51
C LEU A 868 0.49 5.88 -57.09
#